data_AF-A0A1S3PL83-F1
#
_entry.id   AF-A0A1S3PL83-F1
#
_cell.length_a   1.000
_cell.length_b   1.000
_cell.length_c   1.000
_cell.angle_alpha   90.00
_cell.angle_beta   90.00
_cell.angle_gamma   90.00
#
_symmetry.space_group_name_H-M   'P 1'
#
loop_
_entity.id
_entity.type
_entity.pdbx_description
1 polymer ?
#
loop_
_entity_poly.entity_id
_entity_poly.type
_entity_poly.pdbx_seq_one_letter_code
_entity_poly.pdbx_strand_id
1 'polypeptide(L)'
;MRVATVAFYGCALGLLAMGLREMFSGFEENRCTMTYMFEYPEYRRIALPRRMARQYPAYGLYLYGEGQYAQDTRGLKLTGAPVLFLPGNAGSYKQARSLGSVALRKAEALEGGVHLNVFTIDFNEELVALYGGSLRRQTHFLHESIKAILRLYKDHEAPPHSVVLVGHSMGGVVARALFTLPRFSPRLVSLIITQASPHQAPVLSLDTHLLEFYSAVRQRWVGRAEDLRNVTVLSVGGGYRDYQVRSGLTALPCPQDDPSKLSLVVTAVPRTWVSTDHLSIVWCKELVLATVRAFFDLIEPETGQFSDDPERRMAILNHHFIRHPVRVLGEQLETPVSLSGSPKTWSEVNTLRLAYSAPKEGQAKYFLFALSSRRRAYSHFYCRSNNLEMTSWVYGCTQMNGSMCVQAVDLSFGTELLPAYKVLTLSLSELSSVSHLIVVASNLNGRQFTVECEWQRQESQTISVPVPHVLSFGMSVSDVTLNSTGLRHTIELQHFHQVYQAFRISVVSHCKVTKADRLPNVYIMKVPWFREDSVTTSSIPSVTEISGMLHTSSPDNSAGVLLQLHTAPNCHYKVSVRTSFPRVLGQVLRFCGPVLPVYVAVALLLACGGQMSSVVRMGRPLQMSHAVARSLQPHKVDLPVYLLHLLLRYSWFQDGWSALHLPPLDALPATSPDGTTQEGLPLNEDWPRLLSPLLYVLGAAMAFWGSVLLRLFLRLLSLLLAPLHRPSVSRDCGTLHRRTQLLLILCLSVLGWASCGALSITATFLLHLYRVLRLQMTERSLSHMLNLVPEKQTDKDNGTGNKERGTGEKERGTGEKERGTGEKERGTGEKERGTGEKERGTGEKERGTGEKERGTGEKERGTGEKERGTGEKERGTGNSEVLDSKPKECNGAPLLSDSVLQDVRDDLQLHVSLSALLTLPVMLCAPSLIHWTRNLRYSVARLDPDPCWPHSVPLFIASLLLINCNTLTLSYSKTLPITSRLVLPLSVAMVTFSPLHLYRVNYFVSAALVPLAVSCLF
;
A
#
# COMPACT_ATOMS: atom_id res chain seq x y z
N MET A 1 19.68 -31.75 11.30
CA MET A 1 18.34 -31.15 11.03
C MET A 1 18.30 -29.61 10.96
N ARG A 2 19.43 -28.88 10.88
CA ARG A 2 19.43 -27.40 10.85
C ARG A 2 19.49 -26.78 9.44
N VAL A 3 20.22 -27.39 8.50
CA VAL A 3 20.45 -26.79 7.17
C VAL A 3 19.18 -26.76 6.31
N ALA A 4 18.44 -27.86 6.22
CA ALA A 4 17.22 -27.94 5.40
C ALA A 4 16.14 -26.94 5.85
N THR A 5 15.94 -26.78 7.16
CA THR A 5 14.97 -25.82 7.73
C THR A 5 15.36 -24.37 7.43
N VAL A 6 16.65 -24.03 7.60
CA VAL A 6 17.15 -22.69 7.28
C VAL A 6 17.08 -22.43 5.77
N ALA A 7 17.39 -23.43 4.94
CA ALA A 7 17.25 -23.33 3.49
C ALA A 7 15.79 -23.12 3.07
N PHE A 8 14.85 -23.87 3.64
CA PHE A 8 13.42 -23.72 3.36
C PHE A 8 12.90 -22.31 3.69
N TYR A 9 13.14 -21.83 4.92
CA TYR A 9 12.72 -20.48 5.31
C TYR A 9 13.54 -19.38 4.62
N GLY A 10 14.76 -19.69 4.17
CA GLY A 10 15.56 -18.82 3.30
C GLY A 10 14.93 -18.66 1.92
N CYS A 11 14.50 -19.77 1.29
CA CYS A 11 13.76 -19.75 0.02
C CYS A 11 12.43 -18.99 0.14
N ALA A 12 11.66 -19.23 1.22
CA ALA A 12 10.41 -18.52 1.47
C ALA A 12 10.63 -17.00 1.66
N LEU A 13 11.70 -16.60 2.36
CA LEU A 13 12.09 -15.19 2.47
C LEU A 13 12.51 -14.61 1.12
N GLY A 14 13.21 -15.38 0.29
CA GLY A 14 13.57 -14.99 -1.08
C GLY A 14 12.34 -14.75 -1.96
N LEU A 15 11.32 -15.61 -1.87
CA LEU A 15 10.03 -15.40 -2.53
C LEU A 15 9.36 -14.12 -2.01
N LEU A 16 9.27 -13.94 -0.69
CA LEU A 16 8.72 -12.71 -0.12
C LEU A 16 9.45 -11.47 -0.64
N ALA A 17 10.78 -11.48 -0.65
CA ALA A 17 11.60 -10.37 -1.12
C ALA A 17 11.39 -10.09 -2.62
N MET A 18 11.25 -11.13 -3.44
CA MET A 18 10.93 -10.99 -4.87
C MET A 18 9.55 -10.35 -5.08
N GLY A 19 8.53 -10.80 -4.35
CA GLY A 19 7.20 -10.20 -4.40
C GLY A 19 7.20 -8.75 -3.92
N LEU A 20 7.89 -8.45 -2.81
CA LEU A 20 8.00 -7.09 -2.27
C LEU A 20 8.74 -6.17 -3.25
N ARG A 21 9.81 -6.67 -3.89
CA ARG A 21 10.50 -5.95 -4.96
C ARG A 21 9.55 -5.62 -6.10
N GLU A 22 8.78 -6.58 -6.60
CA GLU A 22 7.82 -6.32 -7.68
C GLU A 22 6.69 -5.39 -7.26
N MET A 23 6.22 -5.47 -6.01
CA MET A 23 5.20 -4.56 -5.48
C MET A 23 5.71 -3.11 -5.37
N PHE A 24 6.94 -2.89 -4.90
CA PHE A 24 7.51 -1.56 -4.66
C PHE A 24 8.36 -1.00 -5.80
N SER A 25 8.73 -1.80 -6.80
CA SER A 25 9.55 -1.36 -7.93
C SER A 25 9.08 -1.87 -9.29
N GLY A 26 8.16 -2.83 -9.33
CA GLY A 26 7.60 -3.40 -10.58
C GLY A 26 6.47 -2.56 -11.19
N PHE A 27 6.52 -1.25 -11.03
CA PHE A 27 5.59 -0.30 -11.66
C PHE A 27 6.31 0.57 -12.69
N GLU A 28 5.53 1.16 -13.59
CA GLU A 28 6.04 2.03 -14.66
C GLU A 28 6.77 3.25 -14.10
N GLU A 29 7.73 3.78 -14.85
CA GLU A 29 8.40 5.05 -14.51
C GLU A 29 7.41 6.20 -14.37
N ASN A 30 7.73 7.19 -13.53
CA ASN A 30 6.86 8.33 -13.34
C ASN A 30 6.90 9.22 -14.58
N ARG A 31 5.84 9.20 -15.39
CA ARG A 31 5.69 10.05 -16.57
C ARG A 31 4.83 11.29 -16.31
N CYS A 32 4.33 11.50 -15.10
CA CYS A 32 3.63 12.72 -14.74
C CYS A 32 4.58 13.91 -14.76
N THR A 33 4.25 14.94 -15.53
CA THR A 33 5.02 16.18 -15.47
C THR A 33 4.64 16.98 -14.22
N MET A 34 5.66 17.59 -13.60
CA MET A 34 5.45 18.36 -12.38
C MET A 34 4.70 19.66 -12.69
N THR A 35 3.71 19.99 -11.86
CA THR A 35 3.12 21.35 -11.82
C THR A 35 4.06 22.29 -11.08
N TYR A 36 4.16 23.52 -11.59
CA TYR A 36 4.96 24.57 -10.97
C TYR A 36 4.07 25.76 -10.67
N MET A 37 4.24 26.31 -9.47
CA MET A 37 3.69 27.62 -9.11
C MET A 37 4.42 28.68 -9.93
N PHE A 38 3.69 29.65 -10.47
CA PHE A 38 4.30 30.71 -11.28
C PHE A 38 4.89 31.80 -10.39
N GLU A 39 4.33 31.98 -9.20
CA GLU A 39 4.83 32.85 -8.14
C GLU A 39 4.86 32.14 -6.78
N TYR A 40 5.29 32.83 -5.73
CA TYR A 40 5.36 32.24 -4.39
C TYR A 40 3.94 31.98 -3.85
N PRO A 41 3.60 30.75 -3.45
CA PRO A 41 2.27 30.43 -2.95
C PRO A 41 2.04 31.03 -1.56
N GLU A 42 0.97 31.80 -1.42
CA GLU A 42 0.49 32.35 -0.14
C GLU A 42 -0.76 31.60 0.33
N TYR A 43 -0.83 31.36 1.65
CA TYR A 43 -1.96 30.71 2.30
C TYR A 43 -2.55 31.63 3.37
N ARG A 44 -3.61 32.34 3.01
CA ARG A 44 -4.25 33.30 3.91
C ARG A 44 -5.21 32.60 4.86
N ARG A 45 -4.91 32.60 6.15
CA ARG A 45 -5.80 32.00 7.17
C ARG A 45 -7.10 32.79 7.26
N ILE A 46 -8.23 32.07 7.22
CA ILE A 46 -9.57 32.64 7.36
C ILE A 46 -9.95 32.67 8.83
N ALA A 47 -10.45 33.82 9.28
CA ALA A 47 -10.87 34.00 10.67
C ALA A 47 -12.15 33.20 10.94
N LEU A 48 -12.04 32.19 11.79
CA LEU A 48 -13.17 31.36 12.19
C LEU A 48 -13.93 31.99 13.37
N PRO A 49 -15.26 31.75 13.51
CA PRO A 49 -16.00 32.18 14.68
C PRO A 49 -15.35 31.69 16.00
N ARG A 50 -15.33 32.52 17.05
CA ARG A 50 -14.65 32.22 18.33
C ARG A 50 -15.02 30.85 18.91
N ARG A 51 -16.29 30.43 18.79
CA ARG A 51 -16.75 29.10 19.24
C ARG A 51 -16.08 27.96 18.47
N MET A 52 -16.00 28.07 17.14
CA MET A 52 -15.35 27.09 16.26
C MET A 52 -13.84 27.05 16.52
N ALA A 53 -13.18 28.21 16.62
CA ALA A 53 -11.74 28.28 16.87
C ALA A 53 -11.34 27.64 18.22
N ARG A 54 -12.21 27.75 19.25
CA ARG A 54 -12.01 27.07 20.54
C ARG A 54 -12.29 25.57 20.48
N GLN A 55 -13.27 25.16 19.68
CA GLN A 55 -13.64 23.74 19.54
C GLN A 55 -12.64 22.94 18.70
N TYR A 56 -12.00 23.58 17.72
CA TYR A 56 -11.05 22.96 16.80
C TYR A 56 -9.72 23.74 16.75
N PRO A 57 -8.97 23.84 17.88
CA PRO A 57 -7.77 24.66 17.96
C PRO A 57 -6.63 24.15 17.08
N ALA A 58 -6.63 22.85 16.75
CA ALA A 58 -5.64 22.21 15.90
C ALA A 58 -5.89 22.42 14.39
N TYR A 59 -7.11 22.81 13.99
CA TYR A 59 -7.49 22.87 12.58
C TYR A 59 -7.51 24.30 12.04
N GLY A 60 -7.38 24.43 10.72
CA GLY A 60 -7.34 25.72 10.03
C GLY A 60 -8.04 25.69 8.68
N LEU A 61 -8.50 26.86 8.24
CA LEU A 61 -9.06 27.09 6.92
C LEU A 61 -8.25 28.21 6.26
N TYR A 62 -7.83 27.99 5.02
CA TYR A 62 -6.95 28.92 4.28
C TYR A 62 -7.49 29.18 2.87
N LEU A 63 -7.30 30.40 2.38
CA LEU A 63 -7.44 30.76 0.97
C LEU A 63 -6.06 30.71 0.31
N TYR A 64 -5.96 30.04 -0.83
CA TYR A 64 -4.76 30.01 -1.66
C TYR A 64 -4.69 31.24 -2.57
N GLY A 65 -3.50 31.81 -2.73
CA GLY A 65 -3.23 32.87 -3.72
C GLY A 65 -1.77 32.94 -4.12
N GLU A 66 -1.51 33.58 -5.25
CA GLU A 66 -0.17 33.90 -5.77
C GLU A 66 -0.17 35.35 -6.24
N GLY A 67 0.98 36.03 -6.13
CA GLY A 67 1.20 37.35 -6.72
C GLY A 67 0.15 38.41 -6.43
N GLN A 68 -0.29 39.10 -7.48
CA GLN A 68 -1.27 40.18 -7.39
C GLN A 68 -2.60 39.69 -6.79
N TYR A 69 -3.06 38.50 -7.18
CA TYR A 69 -4.29 37.92 -6.65
C TYR A 69 -4.23 37.71 -5.12
N ALA A 70 -3.08 37.32 -4.57
CA ALA A 70 -2.89 37.22 -3.13
C ALA A 70 -2.97 38.60 -2.42
N GLN A 71 -2.54 39.67 -3.09
CA GLN A 71 -2.62 41.04 -2.57
C GLN A 71 -4.06 41.57 -2.60
N ASP A 72 -4.76 41.37 -3.72
CA ASP A 72 -6.13 41.85 -3.93
C ASP A 72 -7.12 41.17 -2.97
N THR A 73 -6.90 39.88 -2.69
CA THR A 73 -7.76 39.09 -1.80
C THR A 73 -7.42 39.25 -0.31
N ARG A 74 -6.50 40.15 0.08
CA ARG A 74 -6.16 40.40 1.50
C ARG A 74 -7.37 40.79 2.36
N GLY A 75 -8.31 41.52 1.76
CA GLY A 75 -9.56 41.95 2.38
C GLY A 75 -10.67 40.89 2.42
N LEU A 76 -10.44 39.70 1.85
CA LEU A 76 -11.43 38.61 1.71
C LEU A 76 -12.73 39.03 0.99
N LYS A 77 -12.63 40.00 0.06
CA LYS A 77 -13.70 40.30 -0.90
C LYS A 77 -13.52 39.41 -2.11
N LEU A 78 -14.39 38.43 -2.28
CA LEU A 78 -14.23 37.32 -3.22
C LEU A 78 -15.39 37.30 -4.23
N THR A 79 -15.07 37.01 -5.50
CA THR A 79 -16.06 36.96 -6.59
C THR A 79 -15.98 35.68 -7.44
N GLY A 80 -14.95 34.85 -7.23
CA GLY A 80 -14.76 33.60 -7.96
C GLY A 80 -15.54 32.43 -7.39
N ALA A 81 -15.68 31.35 -8.16
CA ALA A 81 -16.41 30.17 -7.73
C ALA A 81 -15.63 29.39 -6.63
N PRO A 82 -16.26 29.02 -5.50
CA PRO A 82 -15.56 28.43 -4.36
C PRO A 82 -15.25 26.94 -4.56
N VAL A 83 -13.97 26.59 -4.46
CA VAL A 83 -13.48 25.20 -4.46
C VAL A 83 -12.72 24.93 -3.16
N LEU A 84 -13.05 23.86 -2.46
CA LEU A 84 -12.41 23.49 -1.19
C LEU A 84 -11.63 22.19 -1.33
N PHE A 85 -10.30 22.29 -1.19
CA PHE A 85 -9.39 21.15 -1.17
C PHE A 85 -9.29 20.53 0.23
N LEU A 86 -9.37 19.20 0.29
CA LEU A 86 -9.31 18.41 1.52
C LEU A 86 -8.10 17.46 1.46
N PRO A 87 -7.10 17.65 2.32
CA PRO A 87 -5.91 16.81 2.32
C PRO A 87 -6.19 15.42 2.89
N GLY A 88 -5.29 14.50 2.58
CA GLY A 88 -5.33 13.11 3.00
C GLY A 88 -4.71 12.79 4.37
N ASN A 89 -4.45 11.51 4.58
CA ASN A 89 -3.70 10.99 5.72
C ASN A 89 -2.30 11.62 5.83
N ALA A 90 -1.97 12.23 6.96
CA ALA A 90 -0.75 13.03 7.15
C ALA A 90 -0.52 14.09 6.05
N GLY A 91 -1.59 14.53 5.37
CA GLY A 91 -1.52 15.45 4.26
C GLY A 91 -1.52 16.90 4.73
N SER A 92 -0.61 17.70 4.17
CA SER A 92 -0.58 19.13 4.39
C SER A 92 -1.62 19.84 3.52
N TYR A 93 -2.28 20.86 4.05
CA TYR A 93 -3.19 21.74 3.30
C TYR A 93 -2.52 22.38 2.07
N LYS A 94 -1.18 22.45 2.06
CA LYS A 94 -0.37 22.98 0.96
C LYS A 94 -0.41 22.14 -0.32
N GLN A 95 -0.93 20.91 -0.26
CA GLN A 95 -1.15 20.07 -1.43
C GLN A 95 -2.07 20.74 -2.48
N ALA A 96 -2.94 21.68 -2.05
CA ALA A 96 -3.81 22.45 -2.94
C ALA A 96 -3.06 23.35 -3.96
N ARG A 97 -1.75 23.59 -3.79
CA ARG A 97 -0.97 24.53 -4.62
C ARG A 97 -1.03 24.23 -6.12
N SER A 98 -1.00 22.97 -6.50
CA SER A 98 -0.98 22.56 -7.90
C SER A 98 -2.32 22.88 -8.57
N LEU A 99 -3.43 22.59 -7.88
CA LEU A 99 -4.76 22.96 -8.33
C LEU A 99 -4.94 24.48 -8.37
N GLY A 100 -4.56 25.18 -7.30
CA GLY A 100 -4.69 26.63 -7.17
C GLY A 100 -3.89 27.39 -8.24
N SER A 101 -2.62 27.04 -8.44
CA SER A 101 -1.77 27.73 -9.41
C SER A 101 -2.25 27.55 -10.84
N VAL A 102 -2.59 26.32 -11.23
CA VAL A 102 -3.08 26.04 -12.59
C VAL A 102 -4.43 26.73 -12.83
N ALA A 103 -5.30 26.79 -11.82
CA ALA A 103 -6.55 27.52 -11.89
C ALA A 103 -6.36 29.04 -12.07
N LEU A 104 -5.46 29.66 -11.31
CA LEU A 104 -5.14 31.09 -11.43
C LEU A 104 -4.61 31.44 -12.83
N ARG A 105 -3.62 30.68 -13.33
CA ARG A 105 -3.07 30.93 -14.67
C ARG A 105 -4.10 30.72 -15.77
N LYS A 106 -5.04 29.79 -15.58
CA LYS A 106 -6.13 29.57 -16.54
C LYS A 106 -7.11 30.75 -16.52
N ALA A 107 -7.40 31.32 -15.34
CA ALA A 107 -8.25 32.50 -15.22
C ALA A 107 -7.61 33.74 -15.87
N GLU A 108 -6.31 33.98 -15.67
CA GLU A 108 -5.59 35.11 -16.31
C GLU A 108 -5.61 35.06 -17.84
N ALA A 109 -5.72 33.85 -18.40
CA ALA A 109 -5.80 33.64 -19.84
C ALA A 109 -7.23 33.77 -20.41
N LEU A 110 -8.25 33.96 -19.56
CA LEU A 110 -9.65 34.08 -19.97
C LEU A 110 -10.14 35.53 -19.85
N GLU A 111 -10.77 36.01 -20.91
CA GLU A 111 -11.52 37.27 -20.89
C GLU A 111 -12.87 37.04 -20.19
N GLY A 112 -13.29 37.95 -19.31
CA GLY A 112 -14.59 37.86 -18.61
C GLY A 112 -14.54 37.67 -17.09
N GLY A 113 -13.35 37.69 -16.47
CA GLY A 113 -13.21 37.76 -15.00
C GLY A 113 -13.60 36.49 -14.23
N VAL A 114 -13.99 35.42 -14.92
CA VAL A 114 -14.31 34.11 -14.34
C VAL A 114 -13.03 33.49 -13.76
N HIS A 115 -13.06 33.16 -12.48
CA HIS A 115 -11.95 32.51 -11.79
C HIS A 115 -12.45 31.65 -10.63
N LEU A 116 -11.54 30.85 -10.06
CA LEU A 116 -11.81 30.01 -8.90
C LEU A 116 -11.20 30.62 -7.64
N ASN A 117 -11.93 30.60 -6.54
CA ASN A 117 -11.36 30.83 -5.22
C ASN A 117 -11.05 29.47 -4.56
N VAL A 118 -9.77 29.09 -4.56
CA VAL A 118 -9.32 27.80 -4.02
C VAL A 118 -9.03 27.91 -2.52
N PHE A 119 -9.88 27.29 -1.72
CA PHE A 119 -9.73 27.13 -0.29
C PHE A 119 -9.08 25.78 0.03
N THR A 120 -8.44 25.68 1.19
CA THR A 120 -7.85 24.42 1.68
C THR A 120 -7.96 24.32 3.20
N ILE A 121 -8.13 23.10 3.70
CA ILE A 121 -8.24 22.81 5.15
C ILE A 121 -6.95 22.20 5.66
N ASP A 122 -6.51 22.69 6.83
CA ASP A 122 -5.49 22.06 7.66
C ASP A 122 -6.13 21.19 8.73
N PHE A 123 -5.96 19.88 8.59
CA PHE A 123 -6.36 18.87 9.57
C PHE A 123 -5.22 18.48 10.53
N ASN A 124 -4.20 19.33 10.71
CA ASN A 124 -3.03 19.06 11.57
C ASN A 124 -2.24 17.80 11.17
N GLU A 125 -2.34 17.39 9.90
CA GLU A 125 -1.65 16.23 9.33
C GLU A 125 -1.85 14.94 10.16
N GLU A 126 -3.07 14.71 10.64
CA GLU A 126 -3.45 13.53 11.42
C GLU A 126 -3.40 12.22 10.61
N LEU A 127 -3.09 11.10 11.27
CA LEU A 127 -2.93 9.77 10.66
C LEU A 127 -4.26 9.04 10.44
N VAL A 128 -5.21 9.69 9.78
CA VAL A 128 -6.59 9.21 9.65
C VAL A 128 -6.79 7.94 8.83
N ALA A 129 -5.80 7.50 8.04
CA ALA A 129 -5.86 6.19 7.37
C ALA A 129 -5.55 5.02 8.31
N LEU A 130 -4.91 5.29 9.46
CA LEU A 130 -4.48 4.30 10.44
C LEU A 130 -5.16 4.48 11.80
N TYR A 131 -5.91 5.57 12.00
CA TYR A 131 -6.62 5.92 13.22
C TYR A 131 -7.96 6.59 12.92
N GLY A 132 -9.08 5.93 13.27
CA GLY A 132 -10.42 6.41 12.98
C GLY A 132 -10.97 7.49 13.92
N GLY A 133 -10.37 7.67 15.11
CA GLY A 133 -10.92 8.54 16.16
C GLY A 133 -11.07 10.03 15.77
N SER A 134 -10.27 10.51 14.82
CA SER A 134 -10.31 11.91 14.38
C SER A 134 -11.30 12.19 13.24
N LEU A 135 -11.73 11.16 12.51
CA LEU A 135 -12.50 11.32 11.27
C LEU A 135 -13.79 12.10 11.47
N ARG A 136 -14.56 11.77 12.54
CA ARG A 136 -15.79 12.49 12.87
C ARG A 136 -15.54 13.96 13.18
N ARG A 137 -14.44 14.27 13.88
CA ARG A 137 -14.03 15.66 14.19
C ARG A 137 -13.71 16.43 12.91
N GLN A 138 -12.98 15.82 11.99
CA GLN A 138 -12.67 16.40 10.68
C GLN A 138 -13.94 16.65 9.85
N THR A 139 -14.89 15.71 9.82
CA THR A 139 -16.18 15.90 9.13
C THR A 139 -16.98 17.07 9.71
N HIS A 140 -17.03 17.22 11.03
CA HIS A 140 -17.70 18.37 11.65
C HIS A 140 -16.99 19.69 11.35
N PHE A 141 -15.66 19.73 11.38
CA PHE A 141 -14.89 20.93 11.03
C PHE A 141 -15.08 21.33 9.57
N LEU A 142 -15.16 20.35 8.66
CA LEU A 142 -15.45 20.57 7.24
C LEU A 142 -16.83 21.21 7.06
N HIS A 143 -17.86 20.71 7.75
CA HIS A 143 -19.20 21.31 7.71
C HIS A 143 -19.19 22.78 8.15
N GLU A 144 -18.50 23.11 9.24
CA GLU A 144 -18.38 24.50 9.70
C GLU A 144 -17.51 25.35 8.76
N SER A 145 -16.53 24.75 8.10
CA SER A 145 -15.69 25.43 7.10
C SER A 145 -16.50 25.81 5.85
N ILE A 146 -17.37 24.93 5.35
CA ILE A 146 -18.28 25.24 4.23
C ILE A 146 -19.17 26.44 4.57
N LYS A 147 -19.74 26.47 5.79
CA LYS A 147 -20.52 27.63 6.26
C LYS A 147 -19.66 28.89 6.33
N ALA A 148 -18.42 28.80 6.79
CA ALA A 148 -17.52 29.94 6.87
C ALA A 148 -17.21 30.51 5.47
N ILE A 149 -16.98 29.65 4.47
CA ILE A 149 -16.73 30.03 3.08
C ILE A 149 -17.96 30.74 2.51
N LEU A 150 -19.14 30.13 2.57
CA LEU A 150 -20.36 30.73 2.01
C LEU A 150 -20.71 32.07 2.67
N ARG A 151 -20.31 32.31 3.93
CA ARG A 151 -20.48 33.61 4.59
C ARG A 151 -19.61 34.72 4.00
N LEU A 152 -18.49 34.41 3.34
CA LEU A 152 -17.62 35.40 2.70
C LEU A 152 -18.28 36.01 1.44
N TYR A 153 -19.27 35.33 0.86
CA TYR A 153 -19.95 35.75 -0.36
C TYR A 153 -21.32 36.41 -0.11
N LYS A 154 -21.68 36.72 1.14
CA LYS A 154 -23.02 37.26 1.46
C LYS A 154 -23.38 38.54 0.73
N ASP A 155 -22.38 39.37 0.47
CA ASP A 155 -22.53 40.68 -0.15
C ASP A 155 -22.29 40.63 -1.68
N HIS A 156 -22.19 39.42 -2.26
CA HIS A 156 -22.03 39.20 -3.69
C HIS A 156 -23.39 39.28 -4.41
N GLU A 157 -23.41 39.79 -5.65
CA GLU A 157 -24.64 39.97 -6.43
C GLU A 157 -25.35 38.63 -6.73
N ALA A 158 -24.56 37.61 -7.11
CA ALA A 158 -25.00 36.23 -7.29
C ALA A 158 -24.21 35.31 -6.32
N PRO A 159 -24.64 35.16 -5.05
CA PRO A 159 -23.86 34.42 -4.07
C PRO A 159 -23.93 32.90 -4.35
N PRO A 160 -22.81 32.15 -4.32
CA PRO A 160 -22.82 30.70 -4.44
C PRO A 160 -23.68 30.07 -3.34
N HIS A 161 -24.48 29.07 -3.71
CA HIS A 161 -25.27 28.26 -2.78
C HIS A 161 -24.54 26.99 -2.33
N SER A 162 -23.50 26.58 -3.05
CA SER A 162 -22.74 25.35 -2.82
C SER A 162 -21.23 25.58 -2.94
N VAL A 163 -20.45 24.66 -2.38
CA VAL A 163 -18.98 24.63 -2.49
C VAL A 163 -18.57 23.30 -3.14
N VAL A 164 -17.73 23.37 -4.18
CA VAL A 164 -17.17 22.17 -4.82
C VAL A 164 -16.05 21.60 -3.96
N LEU A 165 -16.06 20.29 -3.72
CA LEU A 165 -15.04 19.63 -2.89
C LEU A 165 -14.05 18.84 -3.76
N VAL A 166 -12.75 19.04 -3.49
CA VAL A 166 -11.68 18.20 -4.04
C VAL A 166 -11.00 17.46 -2.89
N GLY A 167 -11.21 16.16 -2.78
CA GLY A 167 -10.65 15.35 -1.69
C GLY A 167 -9.51 14.45 -2.16
N HIS A 168 -8.38 14.49 -1.47
CA HIS A 168 -7.29 13.53 -1.67
C HIS A 168 -7.29 12.46 -0.59
N SER A 169 -7.12 11.19 -0.96
CA SER A 169 -6.99 10.08 0.00
C SER A 169 -8.15 10.06 1.01
N MET A 170 -7.89 10.03 2.31
CA MET A 170 -8.93 10.11 3.35
C MET A 170 -9.76 11.40 3.31
N GLY A 171 -9.25 12.49 2.73
CA GLY A 171 -10.01 13.74 2.55
C GLY A 171 -11.25 13.56 1.66
N GLY A 172 -11.18 12.69 0.64
CA GLY A 172 -12.35 12.33 -0.18
C GLY A 172 -13.39 11.49 0.57
N VAL A 173 -12.94 10.64 1.49
CA VAL A 173 -13.84 9.87 2.38
C VAL A 173 -14.53 10.81 3.37
N VAL A 174 -13.79 11.77 3.95
CA VAL A 174 -14.32 12.82 4.84
C VAL A 174 -15.32 13.71 4.11
N ALA A 175 -15.10 14.03 2.83
CA ALA A 175 -16.05 14.77 1.99
C ALA A 175 -17.40 14.06 1.90
N ARG A 176 -17.38 12.75 1.59
CA ARG A 176 -18.59 11.92 1.54
C ARG A 176 -19.24 11.72 2.90
N ALA A 177 -18.46 11.74 3.98
CA ALA A 177 -18.98 11.61 5.33
C ALA A 177 -19.82 12.80 5.79
N LEU A 178 -19.71 13.98 5.17
CA LEU A 178 -20.57 15.14 5.48
C LEU A 178 -22.06 14.79 5.47
N PHE A 179 -22.47 13.96 4.53
CA PHE A 179 -23.87 13.57 4.32
C PHE A 179 -24.39 12.62 5.40
N THR A 180 -23.52 12.11 6.28
CA THR A 180 -23.91 11.32 7.46
C THR A 180 -24.31 12.21 8.64
N LEU A 181 -23.99 13.51 8.61
CA LEU A 181 -24.31 14.42 9.69
C LEU A 181 -25.82 14.74 9.72
N PRO A 182 -26.48 14.68 10.89
CA PRO A 182 -27.95 14.81 10.99
C PRO A 182 -28.50 16.20 10.61
N ARG A 183 -27.66 17.24 10.61
CA ARG A 183 -28.05 18.64 10.30
C ARG A 183 -27.32 19.20 9.09
N PHE A 184 -26.82 18.34 8.21
CA PHE A 184 -26.16 18.77 6.98
C PHE A 184 -27.16 18.79 5.82
N SER A 185 -27.21 19.90 5.09
CA SER A 185 -28.02 20.02 3.88
C SER A 185 -27.20 19.58 2.66
N PRO A 186 -27.65 18.58 1.88
CA PRO A 186 -26.96 18.14 0.68
C PRO A 186 -26.73 19.26 -0.35
N ARG A 187 -27.58 20.30 -0.36
CA ARG A 187 -27.48 21.43 -1.30
C ARG A 187 -26.21 22.26 -1.13
N LEU A 188 -25.54 22.17 0.02
CA LEU A 188 -24.30 22.92 0.27
C LEU A 188 -23.10 22.38 -0.53
N VAL A 189 -23.21 21.17 -1.10
CA VAL A 189 -22.16 20.54 -1.89
C VAL A 189 -22.80 19.85 -3.09
N SER A 190 -22.67 20.44 -4.27
CA SER A 190 -23.19 19.90 -5.52
C SER A 190 -22.22 18.90 -6.15
N LEU A 191 -20.92 19.20 -6.19
CA LEU A 191 -19.89 18.39 -6.86
C LEU A 191 -18.76 17.97 -5.91
N ILE A 192 -18.37 16.70 -5.98
CA ILE A 192 -17.21 16.13 -5.28
C ILE A 192 -16.30 15.45 -6.28
N ILE A 193 -15.03 15.88 -6.35
CA ILE A 193 -13.97 15.17 -7.07
C ILE A 193 -13.02 14.56 -6.05
N THR A 194 -12.81 13.26 -6.12
CA THR A 194 -11.91 12.54 -5.21
C THR A 194 -10.74 11.93 -5.95
N GLN A 195 -9.54 12.09 -5.41
CA GLN A 195 -8.29 11.59 -5.96
C GLN A 195 -7.70 10.54 -5.00
N ALA A 196 -7.47 9.32 -5.49
CA ALA A 196 -6.89 8.21 -4.73
C ALA A 196 -7.58 7.94 -3.38
N SER A 197 -8.90 8.15 -3.31
CA SER A 197 -9.66 8.03 -2.06
C SER A 197 -10.23 6.63 -1.90
N PRO A 198 -9.91 5.89 -0.81
CA PRO A 198 -10.44 4.54 -0.57
C PRO A 198 -11.91 4.63 -0.14
N HIS A 199 -12.83 4.44 -1.06
CA HIS A 199 -14.28 4.57 -0.84
C HIS A 199 -14.96 3.27 -0.43
N GLN A 200 -14.43 2.12 -0.86
CA GLN A 200 -15.04 0.82 -0.57
C GLN A 200 -14.75 0.37 0.88
N ALA A 201 -13.48 0.40 1.28
CA ALA A 201 -13.01 -0.10 2.57
C ALA A 201 -11.69 0.59 2.95
N PRO A 202 -11.35 0.66 4.25
CA PRO A 202 -10.06 1.18 4.68
C PRO A 202 -8.91 0.32 4.12
N VAL A 203 -7.75 0.95 3.90
CA VAL A 203 -6.54 0.25 3.43
C VAL A 203 -6.09 -0.79 4.46
N LEU A 204 -6.12 -0.42 5.74
CA LEU A 204 -5.85 -1.30 6.88
C LEU A 204 -6.89 -1.05 7.98
N SER A 205 -7.56 -2.10 8.44
CA SER A 205 -8.55 -2.04 9.51
C SER A 205 -7.88 -2.19 10.89
N LEU A 206 -7.24 -1.11 11.36
CA LEU A 206 -6.46 -1.10 12.61
C LEU A 206 -7.27 -0.75 13.87
N ASP A 207 -8.47 -0.20 13.71
CA ASP A 207 -9.36 0.11 14.83
C ASP A 207 -10.85 0.02 14.44
N THR A 208 -11.71 -0.03 15.45
CA THR A 208 -13.17 -0.15 15.28
C THR A 208 -13.82 1.15 14.80
N HIS A 209 -13.35 2.31 15.27
CA HIS A 209 -13.90 3.62 14.87
C HIS A 209 -13.77 3.86 13.37
N LEU A 210 -12.66 3.43 12.76
CA LEU A 210 -12.42 3.52 11.32
C LEU A 210 -13.47 2.71 10.56
N LEU A 211 -13.74 1.48 10.98
CA LEU A 211 -14.74 0.63 10.32
C LEU A 211 -16.16 1.16 10.49
N GLU A 212 -16.51 1.59 11.70
CA GLU A 212 -17.79 2.22 11.98
C GLU A 212 -18.00 3.46 11.09
N PHE A 213 -16.97 4.28 10.92
CA PHE A 213 -17.00 5.44 10.03
C PHE A 213 -17.29 5.05 8.58
N TYR A 214 -16.57 4.06 8.02
CA TYR A 214 -16.83 3.56 6.67
C TYR A 214 -18.22 2.96 6.53
N SER A 215 -18.69 2.22 7.55
CA SER A 215 -20.03 1.62 7.54
C SER A 215 -21.13 2.69 7.51
N ALA A 216 -20.97 3.77 8.28
CA ALA A 216 -21.90 4.89 8.31
C ALA A 216 -21.94 5.63 6.96
N VAL A 217 -20.78 5.86 6.34
CA VAL A 217 -20.69 6.44 4.99
C VAL A 217 -21.37 5.52 3.98
N ARG A 218 -21.05 4.22 3.98
CA ARG A 218 -21.65 3.25 3.06
C ARG A 218 -23.18 3.20 3.21
N GLN A 219 -23.69 3.12 4.44
CA GLN A 219 -25.13 3.08 4.70
C GLN A 219 -25.84 4.32 4.17
N ARG A 220 -25.22 5.51 4.29
CA ARG A 220 -25.78 6.76 3.76
C ARG A 220 -25.82 6.80 2.23
N TRP A 221 -24.75 6.35 1.57
CA TRP A 221 -24.58 6.46 0.12
C TRP A 221 -25.17 5.31 -0.69
N VAL A 222 -25.31 4.13 -0.09
CA VAL A 222 -25.95 2.94 -0.68
C VAL A 222 -27.40 2.85 -0.23
N GLY A 223 -27.64 2.75 1.08
CA GLY A 223 -28.97 2.50 1.63
C GLY A 223 -29.95 3.67 1.49
N ARG A 224 -29.46 4.90 1.28
CA ARG A 224 -30.26 6.11 1.07
C ARG A 224 -29.78 6.92 -0.15
N ALA A 225 -29.43 6.22 -1.22
CA ALA A 225 -28.89 6.82 -2.45
C ALA A 225 -29.83 7.85 -3.09
N GLU A 226 -31.15 7.63 -3.00
CA GLU A 226 -32.21 8.50 -3.52
C GLU A 226 -32.08 9.96 -3.06
N ASP A 227 -31.70 10.19 -1.80
CA ASP A 227 -31.55 11.53 -1.22
C ASP A 227 -30.37 12.32 -1.83
N LEU A 228 -29.49 11.64 -2.58
CA LEU A 228 -28.21 12.16 -3.05
C LEU A 228 -28.10 12.19 -4.58
N ARG A 229 -29.20 11.98 -5.33
CA ARG A 229 -29.21 12.01 -6.81
C ARG A 229 -28.67 13.32 -7.41
N ASN A 230 -28.86 14.44 -6.71
CA ASN A 230 -28.41 15.76 -7.18
C ASN A 230 -26.92 16.03 -6.89
N VAL A 231 -26.23 15.13 -6.19
CA VAL A 231 -24.81 15.28 -5.83
C VAL A 231 -23.96 14.48 -6.81
N THR A 232 -23.18 15.17 -7.63
CA THR A 232 -22.30 14.54 -8.61
C THR A 232 -20.99 14.15 -7.94
N VAL A 233 -20.54 12.90 -8.11
CA VAL A 233 -19.28 12.42 -7.53
C VAL A 233 -18.41 11.77 -8.60
N LEU A 234 -17.19 12.31 -8.76
CA LEU A 234 -16.15 11.75 -9.61
C LEU A 234 -15.02 11.18 -8.74
N SER A 235 -14.70 9.90 -8.90
CA SER A 235 -13.57 9.25 -8.26
C SER A 235 -12.50 8.85 -9.27
N VAL A 236 -11.27 9.32 -9.05
CA VAL A 236 -10.10 9.02 -9.90
C VAL A 236 -9.05 8.28 -9.06
N GLY A 237 -8.79 7.01 -9.40
CA GLY A 237 -7.74 6.19 -8.80
C GLY A 237 -6.36 6.39 -9.46
N GLY A 238 -5.27 6.14 -8.73
CA GLY A 238 -3.90 6.42 -9.21
C GLY A 238 -3.27 5.36 -10.15
N GLY A 239 -3.83 4.16 -10.24
CA GLY A 239 -3.24 3.08 -11.05
C GLY A 239 -2.10 2.35 -10.33
N TYR A 240 -1.20 1.70 -11.06
CA TYR A 240 -0.23 0.75 -10.47
C TYR A 240 0.82 1.36 -9.55
N ARG A 241 1.11 2.66 -9.75
CA ARG A 241 2.08 3.40 -8.94
C ARG A 241 1.51 3.76 -7.56
N ASP A 242 0.19 3.77 -7.39
CA ASP A 242 -0.42 3.94 -6.08
C ASP A 242 -0.42 2.61 -5.32
N TYR A 243 0.67 2.36 -4.60
CA TYR A 243 0.78 1.20 -3.71
C TYR A 243 0.09 1.41 -2.35
N GLN A 244 -0.26 2.65 -2.00
CA GLN A 244 -0.92 2.95 -0.71
C GLN A 244 -2.42 2.67 -0.82
N VAL A 245 -3.06 3.18 -1.88
CA VAL A 245 -4.48 2.98 -2.16
C VAL A 245 -4.65 2.29 -3.50
N ARG A 246 -5.03 1.01 -3.46
CA ARG A 246 -5.35 0.24 -4.66
C ARG A 246 -6.52 0.86 -5.41
N SER A 247 -6.44 0.95 -6.75
CA SER A 247 -7.51 1.54 -7.57
C SER A 247 -8.87 0.91 -7.32
N GLY A 248 -8.96 -0.40 -7.10
CA GLY A 248 -10.23 -1.06 -6.77
C GLY A 248 -10.93 -0.50 -5.52
N LEU A 249 -10.17 -0.05 -4.51
CA LEU A 249 -10.76 0.59 -3.32
C LEU A 249 -11.34 1.98 -3.63
N THR A 250 -10.94 2.61 -4.72
CA THR A 250 -11.39 3.95 -5.12
C THR A 250 -12.73 3.94 -5.85
N ALA A 251 -13.29 2.76 -6.15
CA ALA A 251 -14.62 2.66 -6.71
C ALA A 251 -15.67 3.20 -5.73
N LEU A 252 -16.65 3.94 -6.26
CA LEU A 252 -17.81 4.35 -5.47
C LEU A 252 -18.74 3.14 -5.27
N PRO A 253 -19.09 2.76 -4.03
CA PRO A 253 -20.03 1.67 -3.76
C PRO A 253 -21.44 2.18 -4.04
N CYS A 254 -21.85 2.25 -5.30
CA CYS A 254 -23.16 2.74 -5.74
C CYS A 254 -23.66 1.86 -6.90
N PRO A 255 -24.98 1.87 -7.20
CA PRO A 255 -25.52 1.11 -8.33
C PRO A 255 -24.77 1.44 -9.64
N GLN A 256 -24.51 0.44 -10.47
CA GLN A 256 -23.69 0.59 -11.69
C GLN A 256 -24.23 1.66 -12.67
N ASP A 257 -25.55 1.87 -12.68
CA ASP A 257 -26.22 2.80 -13.59
C ASP A 257 -26.54 4.17 -12.95
N ASP A 258 -25.88 4.53 -11.85
CA ASP A 258 -26.13 5.84 -11.24
C ASP A 258 -25.60 6.99 -12.12
N PRO A 259 -26.47 7.83 -12.69
CA PRO A 259 -26.05 8.87 -13.64
C PRO A 259 -25.26 10.00 -13.00
N SER A 260 -25.24 10.09 -11.66
CA SER A 260 -24.54 11.16 -10.92
C SER A 260 -23.13 10.75 -10.47
N LYS A 261 -22.73 9.49 -10.66
CA LYS A 261 -21.50 8.94 -10.06
C LYS A 261 -20.61 8.32 -11.11
N LEU A 262 -19.32 8.61 -11.02
CA LEU A 262 -18.34 8.16 -11.99
C LEU A 262 -17.05 7.72 -11.28
N SER A 263 -16.59 6.50 -11.56
CA SER A 263 -15.31 5.98 -11.08
C SER A 263 -14.44 5.57 -12.26
N LEU A 264 -13.16 5.94 -12.23
CA LEU A 264 -12.16 5.52 -13.23
C LEU A 264 -10.74 5.59 -12.66
N VAL A 265 -9.78 5.11 -13.44
CA VAL A 265 -8.34 5.23 -13.14
C VAL A 265 -7.71 6.32 -13.98
N VAL A 266 -6.73 7.04 -13.42
CA VAL A 266 -6.01 8.15 -14.07
C VAL A 266 -5.42 7.79 -15.45
N THR A 267 -5.07 6.52 -15.67
CA THR A 267 -4.54 6.02 -16.95
C THR A 267 -5.57 6.06 -18.07
N ALA A 268 -6.87 5.99 -17.73
CA ALA A 268 -7.98 6.11 -18.68
C ALA A 268 -8.38 7.56 -18.98
N VAL A 269 -7.87 8.54 -18.20
CA VAL A 269 -8.20 9.95 -18.41
C VAL A 269 -7.55 10.45 -19.70
N PRO A 270 -8.32 11.02 -20.65
CA PRO A 270 -7.78 11.60 -21.87
C PRO A 270 -6.70 12.66 -21.60
N ARG A 271 -5.66 12.70 -22.45
CA ARG A 271 -4.47 13.57 -22.28
C ARG A 271 -3.65 13.32 -21.00
N THR A 272 -4.03 12.33 -20.18
CA THR A 272 -3.26 11.91 -19.00
C THR A 272 -2.46 10.66 -19.28
N TRP A 273 -3.10 9.52 -19.53
CA TRP A 273 -2.45 8.25 -19.97
C TRP A 273 -1.21 7.82 -19.16
N VAL A 274 -1.11 8.25 -17.92
CA VAL A 274 0.01 7.95 -17.02
C VAL A 274 -0.53 7.52 -15.68
N SER A 275 0.16 6.58 -15.03
CA SER A 275 -0.15 6.21 -13.65
C SER A 275 0.47 7.21 -12.68
N THR A 276 -0.18 7.43 -11.54
CA THR A 276 0.28 8.32 -10.47
C THR A 276 0.56 7.51 -9.21
N ASP A 277 1.62 7.84 -8.48
CA ASP A 277 1.72 7.39 -7.10
C ASP A 277 0.76 8.17 -6.21
N HIS A 278 0.62 7.72 -4.96
CA HIS A 278 -0.39 8.25 -4.04
C HIS A 278 -0.27 9.77 -3.84
N LEU A 279 0.94 10.32 -3.85
CA LEU A 279 1.17 11.75 -3.70
C LEU A 279 1.19 12.46 -5.05
N SER A 280 1.66 11.83 -6.12
CA SER A 280 1.74 12.48 -7.43
C SER A 280 0.40 12.80 -8.05
N ILE A 281 -0.67 12.09 -7.66
CA ILE A 281 -2.01 12.36 -8.18
C ILE A 281 -2.48 13.80 -7.95
N VAL A 282 -2.04 14.47 -6.87
CA VAL A 282 -2.46 15.86 -6.58
C VAL A 282 -1.67 16.92 -7.35
N TRP A 283 -0.51 16.57 -7.92
CA TRP A 283 0.37 17.52 -8.62
C TRP A 283 0.73 17.11 -10.06
N CYS A 284 0.31 15.94 -10.52
CA CYS A 284 0.47 15.45 -11.89
C CYS A 284 -0.20 16.44 -12.84
N LYS A 285 0.60 17.16 -13.63
CA LYS A 285 0.14 18.28 -14.45
C LYS A 285 -0.93 17.87 -15.44
N GLU A 286 -0.83 16.68 -16.02
CA GLU A 286 -1.80 16.16 -16.97
C GLU A 286 -3.20 16.05 -16.35
N LEU A 287 -3.31 15.43 -15.17
CA LEU A 287 -4.57 15.29 -14.45
C LEU A 287 -5.09 16.62 -13.89
N VAL A 288 -4.19 17.45 -13.36
CA VAL A 288 -4.55 18.78 -12.83
C VAL A 288 -5.10 19.67 -13.96
N LEU A 289 -4.49 19.65 -15.14
CA LEU A 289 -5.00 20.38 -16.31
C LEU A 289 -6.37 19.87 -16.76
N ALA A 290 -6.60 18.55 -16.77
CA ALA A 290 -7.91 17.97 -17.08
C ALA A 290 -8.98 18.43 -16.06
N THR A 291 -8.65 18.39 -14.77
CA THR A 291 -9.54 18.80 -13.67
C THR A 291 -9.88 20.29 -13.74
N VAL A 292 -8.87 21.16 -13.95
CA VAL A 292 -9.08 22.61 -14.03
C VAL A 292 -9.90 22.96 -15.28
N ARG A 293 -9.63 22.36 -16.44
CA ARG A 293 -10.46 22.57 -17.65
C ARG A 293 -11.91 22.20 -17.41
N ALA A 294 -12.15 21.05 -16.78
CA ALA A 294 -13.50 20.66 -16.39
C ALA A 294 -14.16 21.70 -15.47
N PHE A 295 -13.45 22.24 -14.47
CA PHE A 295 -14.01 23.27 -13.59
C PHE A 295 -14.44 24.53 -14.33
N PHE A 296 -13.65 25.03 -15.27
CA PHE A 296 -14.05 26.22 -16.05
C PHE A 296 -15.26 25.94 -16.95
N ASP A 297 -15.36 24.75 -17.53
CA ASP A 297 -16.54 24.38 -18.35
C ASP A 297 -17.80 24.11 -17.50
N LEU A 298 -17.63 23.82 -16.20
CA LEU A 298 -18.71 23.67 -15.22
C LEU A 298 -19.24 25.01 -14.68
N ILE A 299 -18.54 26.13 -14.91
CA ILE A 299 -18.99 27.45 -14.48
C ILE A 299 -19.96 28.02 -15.51
N GLU A 300 -21.08 28.54 -15.04
CA GLU A 300 -22.05 29.25 -15.86
C GLU A 300 -21.57 30.69 -16.10
N PRO A 301 -21.46 31.15 -17.36
CA PRO A 301 -20.97 32.49 -17.68
C PRO A 301 -21.81 33.63 -17.07
N GLU A 302 -23.12 33.38 -16.89
CA GLU A 302 -24.08 34.36 -16.38
C GLU A 302 -23.90 34.64 -14.88
N THR A 303 -23.60 33.61 -14.09
CA THR A 303 -23.49 33.70 -12.63
C THR A 303 -22.04 33.74 -12.15
N GLY A 304 -21.10 33.27 -12.97
CA GLY A 304 -19.71 33.02 -12.56
C GLY A 304 -19.57 31.89 -11.53
N GLN A 305 -20.63 31.10 -11.31
CA GLN A 305 -20.68 30.00 -10.33
C GLN A 305 -20.85 28.63 -11.01
N PHE A 306 -20.58 27.56 -10.27
CA PHE A 306 -20.78 26.19 -10.76
C PHE A 306 -22.25 25.88 -11.04
N SER A 307 -22.51 25.18 -12.14
CA SER A 307 -23.87 24.78 -12.53
C SER A 307 -24.54 23.88 -11.51
N ASP A 308 -25.82 24.15 -11.23
CA ASP A 308 -26.65 23.33 -10.34
C ASP A 308 -27.22 22.09 -11.05
N ASP A 309 -27.24 22.05 -12.39
CA ASP A 309 -27.79 20.95 -13.18
C ASP A 309 -26.90 19.69 -13.13
N PRO A 310 -27.37 18.57 -12.54
CA PRO A 310 -26.59 17.33 -12.48
C PRO A 310 -26.30 16.71 -13.85
N GLU A 311 -27.19 16.86 -14.82
CA GLU A 311 -27.01 16.26 -16.16
C GLU A 311 -25.90 16.97 -16.92
N ARG A 312 -25.93 18.32 -16.96
CA ARG A 312 -24.85 19.14 -17.49
C ARG A 312 -23.52 18.84 -16.82
N ARG A 313 -23.49 18.74 -15.48
CA ARG A 313 -22.27 18.40 -14.74
C ARG A 313 -21.70 17.06 -15.20
N MET A 314 -22.51 16.02 -15.30
CA MET A 314 -22.05 14.71 -15.74
C MET A 314 -21.62 14.70 -17.22
N ALA A 315 -22.30 15.45 -18.08
CA ALA A 315 -21.89 15.58 -19.48
C ALA A 315 -20.48 16.19 -19.62
N ILE A 316 -20.18 17.26 -18.87
CA ILE A 316 -18.85 17.89 -18.83
C ILE A 316 -17.80 16.94 -18.26
N LEU A 317 -18.11 16.23 -17.17
CA LEU A 317 -17.17 15.26 -16.58
C LEU A 317 -16.88 14.11 -17.56
N ASN A 318 -17.88 13.59 -18.27
CA ASN A 318 -17.65 12.60 -19.31
C ASN A 318 -16.76 13.14 -20.44
N HIS A 319 -16.92 14.42 -20.82
CA HIS A 319 -16.08 15.07 -21.83
C HIS A 319 -14.59 15.20 -21.41
N HIS A 320 -14.31 15.48 -20.13
CA HIS A 320 -12.91 15.66 -19.69
C HIS A 320 -12.25 14.38 -19.21
N PHE A 321 -13.02 13.44 -18.66
CA PHE A 321 -12.48 12.26 -17.97
C PHE A 321 -12.70 10.94 -18.72
N ILE A 322 -13.65 10.85 -19.66
CA ILE A 322 -13.94 9.60 -20.38
C ILE A 322 -13.69 9.74 -21.88
N ARG A 323 -14.26 10.75 -22.53
CA ARG A 323 -14.12 11.01 -23.97
C ARG A 323 -13.74 12.44 -24.18
N HIS A 324 -12.59 12.72 -24.77
CA HIS A 324 -12.19 14.09 -25.09
C HIS A 324 -12.30 14.36 -26.59
N PRO A 325 -13.49 14.74 -27.11
CA PRO A 325 -13.62 15.18 -28.48
C PRO A 325 -12.78 16.43 -28.70
N VAL A 326 -12.20 16.56 -29.89
CA VAL A 326 -11.36 17.70 -30.25
C VAL A 326 -12.16 19.02 -30.25
N ARG A 327 -13.49 18.94 -30.30
CA ARG A 327 -14.45 20.05 -30.29
C ARG A 327 -14.73 20.53 -28.87
N VAL A 328 -14.89 21.85 -28.69
CA VAL A 328 -15.25 22.47 -27.41
C VAL A 328 -16.73 22.19 -27.10
N LEU A 329 -17.04 21.92 -25.84
CA LEU A 329 -18.40 21.66 -25.38
C LEU A 329 -19.28 22.92 -25.57
N GLY A 330 -20.41 22.79 -26.26
CA GLY A 330 -21.35 23.90 -26.51
C GLY A 330 -21.40 24.43 -27.95
N GLU A 331 -20.52 23.99 -28.86
CA GLU A 331 -20.72 24.25 -30.29
C GLU A 331 -21.92 23.43 -30.80
N GLN A 332 -22.99 24.10 -31.24
CA GLN A 332 -24.24 23.47 -31.67
C GLN A 332 -24.00 22.34 -32.70
N LEU A 333 -24.63 21.21 -32.42
CA LEU A 333 -24.90 20.13 -33.37
C LEU A 333 -26.15 20.56 -34.16
N GLU A 334 -26.22 20.17 -35.44
CA GLU A 334 -27.42 20.24 -36.31
C GLU A 334 -27.62 21.42 -37.27
N THR A 335 -26.64 22.30 -37.53
CA THR A 335 -26.71 23.12 -38.75
C THR A 335 -26.01 22.41 -39.91
N PRO A 336 -26.71 22.04 -41.00
CA PRO A 336 -26.07 21.48 -42.17
C PRO A 336 -25.03 22.47 -42.72
N VAL A 337 -23.80 22.01 -42.84
CA VAL A 337 -22.66 22.82 -43.29
C VAL A 337 -22.63 22.82 -44.81
N SER A 338 -22.53 24.01 -45.40
CA SER A 338 -22.31 24.18 -46.83
C SER A 338 -20.81 24.12 -47.12
N LEU A 339 -20.37 23.13 -47.90
CA LEU A 339 -18.96 22.97 -48.26
C LEU A 339 -18.68 23.67 -49.60
N SER A 340 -17.83 24.70 -49.60
CA SER A 340 -17.42 25.41 -50.81
C SER A 340 -16.01 25.01 -51.24
N GLY A 341 -15.82 24.56 -52.48
CA GLY A 341 -14.50 24.26 -53.05
C GLY A 341 -14.55 24.13 -54.57
N SER A 342 -13.46 24.46 -55.26
CA SER A 342 -13.39 24.27 -56.72
C SER A 342 -13.41 22.76 -57.06
N PRO A 343 -13.87 22.33 -58.24
CA PRO A 343 -13.93 20.90 -58.59
C PRO A 343 -12.59 20.17 -58.47
N LYS A 344 -11.46 20.89 -58.64
CA LYS A 344 -10.09 20.35 -58.54
C LYS A 344 -9.65 20.01 -57.11
N THR A 345 -10.36 20.47 -56.08
CA THR A 345 -10.05 20.17 -54.67
C THR A 345 -10.74 18.90 -54.17
N TRP A 346 -11.70 18.36 -54.93
CA TRP A 346 -12.43 17.15 -54.60
C TRP A 346 -11.84 15.94 -55.33
N SER A 347 -11.64 14.87 -54.60
CA SER A 347 -11.14 13.60 -55.13
C SER A 347 -11.98 12.45 -54.61
N GLU A 348 -12.47 11.61 -55.51
CA GLU A 348 -13.18 10.39 -55.16
C GLU A 348 -12.20 9.26 -54.85
N VAL A 349 -12.42 8.57 -53.73
CA VAL A 349 -11.57 7.49 -53.23
C VAL A 349 -12.24 6.14 -53.49
N ASN A 350 -11.86 5.52 -54.61
CA ASN A 350 -12.39 4.21 -55.01
C ASN A 350 -11.69 3.03 -54.32
N THR A 351 -10.57 3.26 -53.64
CA THR A 351 -9.82 2.25 -52.90
C THR A 351 -10.45 1.97 -51.52
N LEU A 352 -10.15 0.80 -50.95
CA LEU A 352 -10.56 0.43 -49.58
C LEU A 352 -9.83 1.23 -48.50
N ARG A 353 -8.76 1.94 -48.88
CA ARG A 353 -7.90 2.69 -47.98
C ARG A 353 -7.48 4.01 -48.60
N LEU A 354 -7.44 5.04 -47.78
CA LEU A 354 -6.79 6.31 -48.05
C LEU A 354 -5.54 6.42 -47.17
N ALA A 355 -4.43 6.81 -47.78
CA ALA A 355 -3.24 7.24 -47.06
C ALA A 355 -2.76 8.52 -47.75
N TYR A 356 -2.91 9.66 -47.05
CA TYR A 356 -2.55 10.97 -47.56
C TYR A 356 -1.60 11.64 -46.58
N SER A 357 -0.44 12.07 -47.07
CA SER A 357 0.50 12.92 -46.33
C SER A 357 0.58 14.26 -47.04
N ALA A 358 0.25 15.32 -46.31
CA ALA A 358 0.21 16.67 -46.88
C ALA A 358 1.62 17.22 -47.12
N PRO A 359 1.87 17.85 -48.27
CA PRO A 359 3.09 18.63 -48.48
C PRO A 359 3.12 19.85 -47.53
N LYS A 360 4.32 20.44 -47.30
CA LYS A 360 4.51 21.58 -46.38
C LYS A 360 3.68 22.82 -46.74
N GLU A 361 3.29 22.98 -47.99
CA GLU A 361 2.35 24.01 -48.47
C GLU A 361 1.10 23.30 -48.99
N GLY A 362 -0.03 23.43 -48.30
CA GLY A 362 -1.21 22.58 -48.55
C GLY A 362 -2.49 23.38 -48.74
N GLN A 363 -3.01 23.39 -49.97
CA GLN A 363 -4.42 23.71 -50.23
C GLN A 363 -5.33 22.61 -49.66
N ALA A 364 -6.53 22.97 -49.19
CA ALA A 364 -7.50 22.00 -48.67
C ALA A 364 -7.90 20.97 -49.74
N LYS A 365 -7.89 19.68 -49.37
CA LYS A 365 -8.39 18.57 -50.20
C LYS A 365 -9.58 17.89 -49.54
N TYR A 366 -10.56 17.54 -50.36
CA TYR A 366 -11.76 16.82 -49.96
C TYR A 366 -11.76 15.42 -50.56
N PHE A 367 -11.73 14.39 -49.70
CA PHE A 367 -11.76 12.99 -50.11
C PHE A 367 -13.17 12.42 -49.94
N LEU A 368 -13.77 11.98 -51.05
CA LEU A 368 -15.13 11.45 -51.12
C LEU A 368 -15.13 9.92 -51.11
N PHE A 369 -15.97 9.35 -50.27
CA PHE A 369 -16.13 7.91 -50.08
C PHE A 369 -17.59 7.51 -50.27
N ALA A 370 -17.90 6.79 -51.36
CA ALA A 370 -19.24 6.33 -51.65
C ALA A 370 -19.70 5.23 -50.66
N LEU A 371 -20.86 5.43 -50.02
CA LEU A 371 -21.43 4.48 -49.05
C LEU A 371 -22.33 3.42 -49.69
N SER A 372 -23.00 3.75 -50.79
CA SER A 372 -24.08 2.96 -51.40
C SER A 372 -23.70 1.51 -51.71
N SER A 373 -22.49 1.26 -52.23
CA SER A 373 -22.00 -0.09 -52.53
C SER A 373 -21.26 -0.77 -51.38
N ARG A 374 -20.74 0.00 -50.42
CA ARG A 374 -19.82 -0.49 -49.38
C ARG A 374 -20.51 -0.91 -48.08
N ARG A 375 -21.70 -0.37 -47.78
CA ARG A 375 -22.50 -0.74 -46.57
C ARG A 375 -22.83 -2.23 -46.45
N ARG A 376 -22.90 -2.95 -47.57
CA ARG A 376 -23.15 -4.41 -47.55
C ARG A 376 -21.93 -5.24 -47.16
N ALA A 377 -20.73 -4.71 -47.41
CA ALA A 377 -19.47 -5.45 -47.28
C ALA A 377 -18.64 -5.05 -46.06
N TYR A 378 -18.95 -3.92 -45.42
CA TYR A 378 -18.22 -3.35 -44.29
C TYR A 378 -19.20 -2.84 -43.24
N SER A 379 -18.81 -2.89 -41.97
CA SER A 379 -19.63 -2.42 -40.85
C SER A 379 -19.14 -1.08 -40.28
N HIS A 380 -17.85 -0.79 -40.39
CA HIS A 380 -17.25 0.41 -39.81
C HIS A 380 -16.35 1.16 -40.80
N PHE A 381 -16.22 2.47 -40.59
CA PHE A 381 -15.23 3.31 -41.23
C PHE A 381 -14.31 3.90 -40.17
N TYR A 382 -13.01 3.65 -40.30
CA TYR A 382 -12.00 4.09 -39.34
C TYR A 382 -11.04 5.07 -39.98
N CYS A 383 -10.83 6.21 -39.34
CA CYS A 383 -9.86 7.21 -39.76
C CYS A 383 -8.95 7.62 -38.61
N ARG A 384 -7.72 7.99 -38.93
CA ARG A 384 -6.78 8.61 -37.99
C ARG A 384 -5.98 9.72 -38.63
N SER A 385 -5.57 10.69 -37.83
CA SER A 385 -4.72 11.79 -38.31
C SER A 385 -3.83 12.38 -37.21
N ASN A 386 -2.56 12.65 -37.53
CA ASN A 386 -1.64 13.41 -36.68
C ASN A 386 -1.57 14.88 -37.13
N ASN A 387 -1.34 15.80 -36.20
CA ASN A 387 -1.07 17.22 -36.49
C ASN A 387 -2.12 17.94 -37.35
N LEU A 388 -3.30 17.36 -37.54
CA LEU A 388 -4.42 18.00 -38.20
C LEU A 388 -5.17 18.87 -37.20
N GLU A 389 -4.97 20.17 -37.27
CA GLU A 389 -5.49 21.14 -36.30
C GLU A 389 -7.01 21.29 -36.35
N MET A 390 -7.63 21.10 -37.52
CA MET A 390 -9.08 21.26 -37.68
C MET A 390 -9.86 20.33 -36.73
N THR A 391 -10.79 20.87 -35.96
CA THR A 391 -11.68 20.12 -35.07
C THR A 391 -12.70 19.30 -35.88
N SER A 392 -13.26 19.92 -36.93
CA SER A 392 -14.21 19.32 -37.87
C SER A 392 -13.51 18.90 -39.17
N TRP A 393 -13.36 17.59 -39.37
CA TRP A 393 -12.55 17.01 -40.45
C TRP A 393 -13.23 15.83 -41.18
N VAL A 394 -14.32 15.29 -40.64
CA VAL A 394 -15.12 14.25 -41.30
C VAL A 394 -16.58 14.66 -41.34
N TYR A 395 -17.18 14.59 -42.53
CA TYR A 395 -18.57 14.99 -42.77
C TYR A 395 -19.34 13.88 -43.50
N GLY A 396 -20.64 13.82 -43.27
CA GLY A 396 -21.58 13.00 -44.03
C GLY A 396 -22.34 13.85 -45.04
N CYS A 397 -22.20 13.56 -46.33
CA CYS A 397 -22.92 14.25 -47.39
C CYS A 397 -24.39 13.82 -47.47
N THR A 398 -25.32 14.77 -47.34
CA THR A 398 -26.77 14.53 -47.51
C THR A 398 -27.24 14.88 -48.91
N GLN A 399 -26.69 15.94 -49.52
CA GLN A 399 -27.05 16.38 -50.86
C GLN A 399 -25.81 16.58 -51.75
N MET A 400 -25.79 15.87 -52.89
CA MET A 400 -24.77 16.02 -53.91
C MET A 400 -25.24 16.88 -55.09
N ASN A 401 -24.28 17.58 -55.70
CA ASN A 401 -24.44 18.26 -56.99
C ASN A 401 -23.24 17.89 -57.88
N GLY A 402 -23.44 16.93 -58.79
CA GLY A 402 -22.35 16.34 -59.57
C GLY A 402 -21.34 15.60 -58.68
N SER A 403 -20.06 15.96 -58.76
CA SER A 403 -18.97 15.38 -57.95
C SER A 403 -18.70 16.10 -56.64
N MET A 404 -19.57 17.05 -56.25
CA MET A 404 -19.38 17.89 -55.07
C MET A 404 -20.52 17.69 -54.08
N CYS A 405 -20.19 17.71 -52.79
CA CYS A 405 -21.20 17.75 -51.75
C CYS A 405 -21.60 19.20 -51.45
N VAL A 406 -22.89 19.52 -51.55
CA VAL A 406 -23.40 20.86 -51.28
C VAL A 406 -23.81 21.00 -49.82
N GLN A 407 -24.47 19.97 -49.28
CA GLN A 407 -24.97 19.95 -47.92
C GLN A 407 -24.42 18.74 -47.16
N ALA A 408 -23.80 18.98 -46.02
CA ALA A 408 -23.18 17.94 -45.21
C ALA A 408 -23.45 18.13 -43.71
N VAL A 409 -23.40 17.01 -42.97
CA VAL A 409 -23.49 16.96 -41.51
C VAL A 409 -22.10 16.67 -40.96
N ASP A 410 -21.66 17.40 -39.95
CA ASP A 410 -20.38 17.14 -39.30
C ASP A 410 -20.46 15.87 -38.43
N LEU A 411 -19.60 14.89 -38.73
CA LEU A 411 -19.51 13.61 -38.01
C LEU A 411 -18.27 13.56 -37.10
N SER A 412 -17.53 14.67 -36.98
CA SER A 412 -16.27 14.76 -36.23
C SER A 412 -16.47 14.73 -34.71
N PHE A 413 -17.70 14.83 -34.22
CA PHE A 413 -18.01 14.79 -32.78
C PHE A 413 -17.56 13.49 -32.10
N GLY A 414 -17.57 12.36 -32.83
CA GLY A 414 -17.07 11.07 -32.33
C GLY A 414 -15.54 10.93 -32.31
N THR A 415 -14.78 12.00 -32.56
CA THR A 415 -13.32 11.94 -32.61
C THR A 415 -12.75 11.69 -31.22
N GLU A 416 -11.97 10.63 -31.05
CA GLU A 416 -11.23 10.33 -29.82
C GLU A 416 -9.76 10.73 -29.97
N LEU A 417 -9.17 11.26 -28.90
CA LEU A 417 -7.74 11.58 -28.88
C LEU A 417 -6.94 10.38 -28.37
N LEU A 418 -5.90 9.99 -29.11
CA LEU A 418 -4.85 9.08 -28.66
C LEU A 418 -3.53 9.86 -28.48
N PRO A 419 -2.52 9.33 -27.78
CA PRO A 419 -1.29 10.08 -27.48
C PRO A 419 -0.56 10.66 -28.69
N ALA A 420 -0.61 9.97 -29.83
CA ALA A 420 0.11 10.37 -31.04
C ALA A 420 -0.76 11.01 -32.13
N TYR A 421 -2.07 10.77 -32.12
CA TYR A 421 -2.99 11.21 -33.17
C TYR A 421 -4.44 11.13 -32.70
N LYS A 422 -5.34 11.80 -33.42
CA LYS A 422 -6.78 11.67 -33.22
C LYS A 422 -7.34 10.56 -34.12
N VAL A 423 -8.39 9.89 -33.66
CA VAL A 423 -9.04 8.78 -34.36
C VAL A 423 -10.55 9.00 -34.40
N LEU A 424 -11.20 8.51 -35.44
CA LEU A 424 -12.65 8.50 -35.57
C LEU A 424 -13.07 7.11 -36.06
N THR A 425 -14.01 6.49 -35.36
CA THR A 425 -14.66 5.25 -35.79
C THR A 425 -16.14 5.52 -35.98
N LEU A 426 -16.65 5.32 -37.19
CA LEU A 426 -18.05 5.49 -37.52
C LEU A 426 -18.71 4.13 -37.78
N SER A 427 -19.85 3.90 -37.14
CA SER A 427 -20.72 2.77 -37.45
C SER A 427 -21.55 3.10 -38.68
N LEU A 428 -21.51 2.24 -39.70
CA LEU A 428 -22.19 2.50 -40.97
C LEU A 428 -23.71 2.27 -40.89
N SER A 429 -24.19 1.53 -39.88
CA SER A 429 -25.62 1.30 -39.64
C SER A 429 -26.34 2.56 -39.15
N GLU A 430 -25.64 3.41 -38.40
CA GLU A 430 -26.18 4.65 -37.81
C GLU A 430 -26.31 5.79 -38.83
N LEU A 431 -25.68 5.67 -40.00
CA LEU A 431 -25.56 6.73 -41.00
C LEU A 431 -26.53 6.56 -42.18
N SER A 432 -27.79 6.18 -41.94
CA SER A 432 -28.75 5.82 -43.01
C SER A 432 -29.01 6.96 -44.02
N SER A 433 -29.06 8.21 -43.54
CA SER A 433 -29.36 9.43 -44.32
C SER A 433 -28.19 10.00 -45.13
N VAL A 434 -26.98 9.44 -44.99
CA VAL A 434 -25.75 9.95 -45.62
C VAL A 434 -25.48 9.19 -46.93
N SER A 435 -25.12 9.90 -48.01
CA SER A 435 -24.77 9.29 -49.31
C SER A 435 -23.27 9.00 -49.46
N HIS A 436 -22.42 9.93 -48.99
CA HIS A 436 -20.96 9.86 -49.07
C HIS A 436 -20.33 10.31 -47.76
N LEU A 437 -19.20 9.72 -47.38
CA LEU A 437 -18.34 10.27 -46.33
C LEU A 437 -17.30 11.20 -46.97
N ILE A 438 -17.04 12.32 -46.31
CA ILE A 438 -16.09 13.34 -46.76
C ILE A 438 -15.02 13.47 -45.70
N VAL A 439 -13.77 13.25 -46.07
CA VAL A 439 -12.61 13.50 -45.20
C VAL A 439 -11.89 14.74 -45.72
N VAL A 440 -11.83 15.77 -44.88
CA VAL A 440 -11.21 17.06 -45.22
C VAL A 440 -9.80 17.08 -44.67
N ALA A 441 -8.84 17.26 -45.57
CA ALA A 441 -7.42 17.35 -45.27
C ALA A 441 -6.94 18.77 -45.56
N SER A 442 -6.76 19.58 -44.52
CA SER A 442 -6.25 20.95 -44.63
C SER A 442 -5.46 21.32 -43.39
N ASN A 443 -4.37 22.06 -43.57
CA ASN A 443 -3.62 22.65 -42.47
C ASN A 443 -3.17 24.06 -42.86
N LEU A 444 -3.60 25.05 -42.08
CA LEU A 444 -3.31 26.47 -42.32
C LEU A 444 -1.89 26.86 -41.87
N ASN A 445 -1.25 26.05 -41.01
CA ASN A 445 0.02 26.38 -40.35
C ASN A 445 1.25 25.77 -41.05
N GLY A 446 1.10 25.18 -42.23
CA GLY A 446 2.21 24.61 -43.03
C GLY A 446 2.90 23.38 -42.42
N ARG A 447 2.38 22.81 -41.33
CA ARG A 447 2.92 21.58 -40.74
C ARG A 447 2.47 20.36 -41.55
N GLN A 448 3.41 19.46 -41.84
CA GLN A 448 3.11 18.17 -42.45
C GLN A 448 2.18 17.36 -41.54
N PHE A 449 1.10 16.86 -42.10
CA PHE A 449 0.12 15.99 -41.43
C PHE A 449 -0.17 14.78 -42.32
N THR A 450 -0.60 13.70 -41.68
CA THR A 450 -0.99 12.46 -42.35
C THR A 450 -2.42 12.11 -41.97
N VAL A 451 -3.21 11.69 -42.95
CA VAL A 451 -4.58 11.18 -42.80
C VAL A 451 -4.61 9.77 -43.38
N GLU A 452 -5.03 8.81 -42.57
CA GLU A 452 -5.23 7.43 -43.00
C GLU A 452 -6.65 6.99 -42.66
N CYS A 453 -7.37 6.46 -43.65
CA CYS A 453 -8.72 5.95 -43.49
C CYS A 453 -8.88 4.58 -44.14
N GLU A 454 -9.72 3.74 -43.58
CA GLU A 454 -9.95 2.37 -44.05
C GLU A 454 -11.38 1.90 -43.76
N TRP A 455 -11.92 1.10 -44.68
CA TRP A 455 -13.16 0.36 -44.48
C TRP A 455 -12.90 -0.94 -43.72
N GLN A 456 -13.67 -1.21 -42.67
CA GLN A 456 -13.38 -2.34 -41.78
C GLN A 456 -14.60 -3.24 -41.54
N ARG A 457 -14.33 -4.55 -41.37
CA ARG A 457 -15.33 -5.58 -41.02
C ARG A 457 -15.15 -6.01 -39.57
N GLN A 458 -16.24 -6.02 -38.82
CA GLN A 458 -16.23 -6.38 -37.39
C GLN A 458 -15.71 -7.81 -37.13
N GLU A 459 -16.11 -8.79 -37.94
CA GLU A 459 -15.67 -10.20 -37.81
C GLU A 459 -14.17 -10.39 -38.04
N SER A 460 -13.53 -9.53 -38.85
CA SER A 460 -12.09 -9.58 -39.10
C SER A 460 -11.24 -8.85 -38.04
N GLN A 461 -11.88 -8.15 -37.11
CA GLN A 461 -11.21 -7.28 -36.14
C GLN A 461 -10.97 -7.95 -34.80
N THR A 462 -11.88 -8.82 -34.34
CA THR A 462 -11.82 -9.38 -32.98
C THR A 462 -11.36 -10.82 -33.03
N ILE A 463 -10.22 -11.10 -32.41
CA ILE A 463 -9.66 -12.45 -32.29
C ILE A 463 -9.52 -12.77 -30.80
N SER A 464 -10.07 -13.89 -30.39
CA SER A 464 -9.99 -14.31 -28.99
C SER A 464 -8.80 -15.25 -28.77
N VAL A 465 -8.03 -15.02 -27.70
CA VAL A 465 -6.84 -15.77 -27.34
C VAL A 465 -6.91 -16.15 -25.86
N PRO A 466 -6.85 -17.44 -25.50
CA PRO A 466 -6.81 -17.86 -24.10
C PRO A 466 -5.46 -17.51 -23.46
N VAL A 467 -5.51 -16.89 -22.29
CA VAL A 467 -4.28 -16.60 -21.53
C VAL A 467 -3.71 -17.87 -20.88
N PRO A 468 -2.38 -17.98 -20.76
CA PRO A 468 -1.76 -19.12 -20.08
C PRO A 468 -2.15 -19.17 -18.60
N HIS A 469 -2.18 -20.37 -18.03
CA HIS A 469 -2.45 -20.54 -16.60
C HIS A 469 -1.36 -19.89 -15.72
N VAL A 470 -1.75 -19.38 -14.54
CA VAL A 470 -0.82 -18.67 -13.62
C VAL A 470 0.29 -19.60 -13.11
N LEU A 471 -0.01 -20.89 -12.92
CA LEU A 471 0.95 -21.92 -12.49
C LEU A 471 1.82 -22.46 -13.62
N SER A 472 1.80 -21.88 -14.83
CA SER A 472 2.72 -22.30 -15.88
C SER A 472 4.16 -21.82 -15.67
N PHE A 473 4.37 -20.91 -14.70
CA PHE A 473 5.67 -20.29 -14.40
C PHE A 473 6.38 -19.71 -15.64
N GLY A 474 5.63 -19.29 -16.66
CA GLY A 474 6.15 -18.72 -17.90
C GLY A 474 6.63 -19.76 -18.92
N MET A 475 6.43 -21.06 -18.67
CA MET A 475 6.80 -22.14 -19.60
C MET A 475 5.81 -22.27 -20.76
N SER A 476 4.53 -21.90 -20.56
CA SER A 476 3.52 -21.87 -21.60
C SER A 476 3.40 -20.47 -22.22
N VAL A 477 3.20 -20.42 -23.54
CA VAL A 477 3.01 -19.18 -24.30
C VAL A 477 1.72 -19.31 -25.12
N SER A 478 0.87 -18.29 -25.08
CA SER A 478 -0.24 -18.16 -26.03
C SER A 478 0.13 -17.09 -27.04
N ASP A 479 0.14 -17.41 -28.33
CA ASP A 479 0.48 -16.47 -29.38
C ASP A 479 -0.58 -16.40 -30.50
N VAL A 480 -0.70 -15.22 -31.09
CA VAL A 480 -1.57 -14.96 -32.24
C VAL A 480 -0.81 -14.12 -33.26
N THR A 481 -0.91 -14.51 -34.52
CA THR A 481 -0.35 -13.77 -35.66
C THR A 481 -1.48 -13.06 -36.39
N LEU A 482 -1.42 -11.72 -36.39
CA LEU A 482 -2.34 -10.89 -37.14
C LEU A 482 -1.82 -10.78 -38.58
N ASN A 483 -2.48 -11.50 -39.48
CA ASN A 483 -2.15 -11.52 -40.91
C ASN A 483 -2.78 -10.37 -41.72
N SER A 484 -3.46 -9.44 -41.05
CA SER A 484 -4.21 -8.37 -41.70
C SER A 484 -3.39 -7.07 -41.78
N THR A 485 -3.54 -6.34 -42.89
CA THR A 485 -2.94 -5.02 -43.15
C THR A 485 -3.75 -3.87 -42.53
N GLY A 486 -4.75 -4.20 -41.70
CA GLY A 486 -5.68 -3.26 -41.10
C GLY A 486 -5.03 -2.23 -40.18
N LEU A 487 -5.74 -1.11 -40.01
CA LEU A 487 -5.36 -0.01 -39.12
C LEU A 487 -5.70 -0.25 -37.64
N ARG A 488 -6.63 -1.16 -37.36
CA ARG A 488 -7.13 -1.46 -36.02
C ARG A 488 -7.46 -2.94 -35.89
N HIS A 489 -6.94 -3.56 -34.83
CA HIS A 489 -7.25 -4.93 -34.42
C HIS A 489 -7.66 -4.94 -32.95
N THR A 490 -8.51 -5.89 -32.57
CA THR A 490 -8.94 -6.14 -31.21
C THR A 490 -8.62 -7.59 -30.86
N ILE A 491 -7.88 -7.81 -29.78
CA ILE A 491 -7.62 -9.15 -29.26
C ILE A 491 -8.35 -9.28 -27.93
N GLU A 492 -9.24 -10.25 -27.82
CA GLU A 492 -9.91 -10.58 -26.56
C GLU A 492 -9.05 -11.61 -25.80
N LEU A 493 -8.59 -11.24 -24.61
CA LEU A 493 -7.82 -12.11 -23.73
C LEU A 493 -8.77 -12.94 -22.87
N GLN A 494 -9.11 -14.15 -23.34
CA GLN A 494 -10.02 -15.06 -22.63
C GLN A 494 -9.39 -15.54 -21.33
N HIS A 495 -10.22 -15.72 -20.30
CA HIS A 495 -9.84 -16.13 -18.95
C HIS A 495 -8.89 -15.15 -18.22
N PHE A 496 -8.76 -13.90 -18.69
CA PHE A 496 -8.09 -12.84 -17.95
C PHE A 496 -9.10 -12.00 -17.17
N HIS A 497 -9.32 -12.34 -15.90
CA HIS A 497 -10.42 -11.81 -15.08
C HIS A 497 -10.03 -11.61 -13.60
N GLN A 498 -8.85 -12.09 -13.18
CA GLN A 498 -8.43 -12.13 -11.78
C GLN A 498 -7.24 -11.20 -11.50
N VAL A 499 -7.28 -10.44 -10.40
CA VAL A 499 -6.25 -9.45 -10.05
C VAL A 499 -4.85 -10.01 -9.78
N TYR A 500 -4.74 -11.28 -9.41
CA TYR A 500 -3.44 -11.94 -9.20
C TYR A 500 -2.81 -12.43 -10.51
N GLN A 501 -3.57 -12.50 -11.60
CA GLN A 501 -3.03 -12.84 -12.92
C GLN A 501 -2.13 -11.70 -13.39
N ALA A 502 -0.90 -12.04 -13.76
CA ALA A 502 0.05 -11.08 -14.29
C ALA A 502 0.80 -11.66 -15.48
N PHE A 503 0.73 -10.95 -16.60
CA PHE A 503 1.25 -11.37 -17.89
C PHE A 503 2.23 -10.36 -18.47
N ARG A 504 3.21 -10.88 -19.19
CA ARG A 504 4.09 -10.15 -20.11
C ARG A 504 3.53 -10.34 -21.51
N ILE A 505 2.94 -9.29 -22.06
CA ILE A 505 2.36 -9.28 -23.41
C ILE A 505 3.41 -8.65 -24.34
N SER A 506 3.97 -9.44 -25.25
CA SER A 506 4.92 -8.97 -26.25
C SER A 506 4.20 -8.76 -27.58
N VAL A 507 4.33 -7.56 -28.15
CA VAL A 507 3.84 -7.23 -29.49
C VAL A 507 5.05 -6.96 -30.38
N VAL A 508 5.26 -7.84 -31.35
CA VAL A 508 6.36 -7.74 -32.33
C VAL A 508 5.79 -7.33 -33.68
N SER A 509 6.29 -6.23 -34.24
CA SER A 509 5.91 -5.77 -35.57
C SER A 509 6.99 -6.09 -36.61
N HIS A 510 6.64 -6.82 -37.66
CA HIS A 510 7.49 -7.09 -38.82
C HIS A 510 6.98 -6.31 -40.03
N CYS A 511 7.71 -5.25 -40.42
CA CYS A 511 7.35 -4.37 -41.53
C CYS A 511 8.41 -4.46 -42.64
N LYS A 512 7.99 -4.57 -43.90
CA LYS A 512 8.90 -4.74 -45.05
C LYS A 512 9.71 -3.49 -45.43
N VAL A 513 9.38 -2.29 -44.92
CA VAL A 513 10.04 -1.02 -45.30
C VAL A 513 10.12 -0.06 -44.10
N THR A 514 11.33 0.43 -43.79
CA THR A 514 11.66 1.47 -42.80
C THR A 514 11.53 2.87 -43.41
N LYS A 515 10.31 3.39 -43.60
CA LYS A 515 10.13 4.84 -43.85
C LYS A 515 10.04 5.57 -42.52
N ALA A 516 10.79 6.68 -42.38
CA ALA A 516 10.86 7.50 -41.17
C ALA A 516 9.54 8.24 -40.83
N ASP A 517 8.59 8.33 -41.76
CA ASP A 517 7.37 9.16 -41.61
C ASP A 517 6.09 8.38 -41.24
N ARG A 518 6.20 7.16 -40.70
CA ARG A 518 5.00 6.39 -40.28
C ARG A 518 4.46 6.88 -38.94
N LEU A 519 3.13 6.92 -38.82
CA LEU A 519 2.47 7.11 -37.53
C LEU A 519 2.85 5.97 -36.56
N PRO A 520 3.15 6.26 -35.29
CA PRO A 520 3.52 5.24 -34.32
C PRO A 520 2.34 4.30 -34.04
N ASN A 521 2.65 3.08 -33.60
CA ASN A 521 1.61 2.17 -33.13
C ASN A 521 1.12 2.63 -31.74
N VAL A 522 -0.18 2.47 -31.49
CA VAL A 522 -0.78 2.72 -30.17
C VAL A 522 -1.50 1.45 -29.74
N TYR A 523 -1.11 0.89 -28.61
CA TYR A 523 -1.73 -0.29 -28.02
C TYR A 523 -2.50 0.12 -26.78
N ILE A 524 -3.76 -0.28 -26.68
CA ILE A 524 -4.66 0.07 -25.59
C ILE A 524 -5.18 -1.22 -24.98
N MET A 525 -4.88 -1.46 -23.71
CA MET A 525 -5.51 -2.53 -22.94
C MET A 525 -6.76 -1.94 -22.28
N LYS A 526 -7.94 -2.34 -22.74
CA LYS A 526 -9.23 -1.89 -22.21
C LYS A 526 -9.80 -2.90 -21.23
N VAL A 527 -10.26 -2.39 -20.09
CA VAL A 527 -10.90 -3.18 -19.03
C VAL A 527 -12.34 -2.69 -18.85
N PRO A 528 -13.32 -3.38 -19.46
CA PRO A 528 -14.68 -2.85 -19.64
C PRO A 528 -15.41 -2.51 -18.34
N TRP A 529 -15.17 -3.27 -17.27
CA TRP A 529 -15.93 -3.17 -16.02
C TRP A 529 -15.45 -2.08 -15.06
N PHE A 530 -14.23 -1.56 -15.22
CA PHE A 530 -13.65 -0.59 -14.26
C PHE A 530 -12.96 0.62 -14.88
N ARG A 531 -12.89 0.70 -16.21
CA ARG A 531 -12.27 1.83 -16.94
C ARG A 531 -10.84 2.10 -16.44
N GLU A 532 -10.04 1.03 -16.40
CA GLU A 532 -8.62 1.05 -16.05
C GLU A 532 -7.71 0.91 -17.28
N ASP A 533 -8.09 1.61 -18.35
CA ASP A 533 -7.42 1.51 -19.64
C ASP A 533 -5.95 1.92 -19.53
N SER A 534 -5.05 1.13 -20.13
CA SER A 534 -3.62 1.44 -20.23
C SER A 534 -3.21 1.64 -21.68
N VAL A 535 -2.40 2.66 -21.93
CA VAL A 535 -2.01 3.07 -23.29
C VAL A 535 -0.49 3.01 -23.43
N THR A 536 -0.03 2.29 -24.46
CA THR A 536 1.39 2.17 -24.80
C THR A 536 1.62 2.60 -26.23
N THR A 537 2.50 3.57 -26.45
CA THR A 537 2.93 4.03 -27.77
C THR A 537 4.24 3.39 -28.17
N SER A 538 4.39 3.01 -29.45
CA SER A 538 5.63 2.41 -29.94
C SER A 538 6.01 2.88 -31.35
N SER A 539 7.31 3.04 -31.58
CA SER A 539 7.89 3.29 -32.91
C SER A 539 7.80 2.04 -33.80
N ILE A 540 8.15 2.17 -35.08
CA ILE A 540 8.05 1.08 -36.07
C ILE A 540 9.41 0.90 -36.78
N PRO A 541 9.94 -0.33 -36.92
CA PRO A 541 9.48 -1.56 -36.29
C PRO A 541 9.78 -1.58 -34.78
N SER A 542 8.98 -2.30 -33.99
CA SER A 542 9.20 -2.44 -32.56
C SER A 542 8.95 -3.85 -32.04
N VAL A 543 9.64 -4.14 -30.94
CA VAL A 543 9.30 -5.16 -29.96
C VAL A 543 8.83 -4.41 -28.73
N THR A 544 7.53 -4.43 -28.47
CA THR A 544 6.94 -3.69 -27.35
C THR A 544 6.44 -4.67 -26.31
N GLU A 545 6.79 -4.41 -25.06
CA GLU A 545 6.24 -5.15 -23.92
C GLU A 545 5.14 -4.33 -23.25
N ILE A 546 4.01 -4.96 -23.03
CA ILE A 546 2.86 -4.42 -22.30
C ILE A 546 2.66 -5.30 -21.07
N SER A 547 2.42 -4.67 -19.92
CA SER A 547 2.10 -5.39 -18.70
C SER A 547 0.61 -5.70 -18.63
N GLY A 548 0.26 -7.00 -18.70
CA GLY A 548 -1.10 -7.47 -18.49
C GLY A 548 -1.36 -7.72 -17.02
N MET A 549 -1.81 -6.70 -16.29
CA MET A 549 -2.23 -6.80 -14.89
C MET A 549 -3.60 -6.15 -14.76
N LEU A 550 -4.35 -6.48 -13.70
CA LEU A 550 -5.65 -5.87 -13.38
C LEU A 550 -5.62 -5.18 -12.01
N HIS A 551 -6.39 -4.09 -11.84
CA HIS A 551 -6.65 -3.52 -10.50
C HIS A 551 -7.96 -4.03 -9.88
N THR A 552 -8.88 -4.46 -10.73
CA THR A 552 -10.17 -4.99 -10.33
C THR A 552 -10.48 -6.26 -11.10
N SER A 553 -11.03 -7.23 -10.40
CA SER A 553 -11.49 -8.45 -11.04
C SER A 553 -12.85 -8.24 -11.70
N SER A 554 -13.13 -9.04 -12.72
CA SER A 554 -14.39 -9.00 -13.44
C SER A 554 -15.54 -9.44 -12.51
N PRO A 555 -16.66 -8.69 -12.43
CA PRO A 555 -17.79 -9.03 -11.57
C PRO A 555 -18.55 -10.28 -12.04
N ASP A 556 -18.75 -10.43 -13.36
CA ASP A 556 -19.64 -11.46 -13.94
C ASP A 556 -18.88 -12.54 -14.73
N ASN A 557 -17.54 -12.48 -14.76
CA ASN A 557 -16.66 -13.33 -15.58
C ASN A 557 -17.01 -13.43 -17.08
N SER A 558 -17.96 -12.61 -17.56
CA SER A 558 -18.52 -12.63 -18.91
C SER A 558 -17.78 -11.71 -19.86
N ALA A 559 -17.21 -10.61 -19.35
CA ALA A 559 -16.41 -9.68 -20.12
C ALA A 559 -14.91 -10.01 -20.00
N GLY A 560 -14.25 -10.24 -21.14
CA GLY A 560 -12.79 -10.38 -21.23
C GLY A 560 -12.07 -9.03 -21.36
N VAL A 561 -10.76 -9.02 -21.06
CA VAL A 561 -9.89 -7.86 -21.31
C VAL A 561 -9.67 -7.72 -22.82
N LEU A 562 -9.79 -6.50 -23.34
CA LEU A 562 -9.65 -6.23 -24.77
C LEU A 562 -8.33 -5.48 -25.04
N LEU A 563 -7.42 -6.10 -25.79
CA LEU A 563 -6.22 -5.44 -26.29
C LEU A 563 -6.50 -4.87 -27.69
N GLN A 564 -6.65 -3.55 -27.78
CA GLN A 564 -6.83 -2.82 -29.04
C GLN A 564 -5.47 -2.39 -29.59
N LEU A 565 -5.14 -2.83 -30.80
CA LEU A 565 -3.91 -2.46 -31.49
C LEU A 565 -4.25 -1.49 -32.64
N HIS A 566 -3.79 -0.25 -32.52
CA HIS A 566 -3.79 0.72 -33.61
C HIS A 566 -2.45 0.61 -34.34
N THR A 567 -2.48 -0.03 -35.50
CA THR A 567 -1.31 -0.57 -36.21
C THR A 567 -0.99 0.23 -37.47
N ALA A 568 0.22 0.06 -37.98
CA ALA A 568 0.64 0.62 -39.26
C ALA A 568 0.24 -0.30 -40.43
N PRO A 569 -0.04 0.28 -41.62
CA PRO A 569 -0.25 -0.50 -42.84
C PRO A 569 0.88 -1.47 -43.14
N ASN A 570 0.54 -2.57 -43.81
CA ASN A 570 1.50 -3.44 -44.49
C ASN A 570 2.59 -3.99 -43.55
N CYS A 571 2.19 -4.33 -42.33
CA CYS A 571 3.04 -4.96 -41.31
C CYS A 571 2.34 -6.21 -40.78
N HIS A 572 3.14 -7.22 -40.42
CA HIS A 572 2.66 -8.39 -39.70
C HIS A 572 2.91 -8.20 -38.20
N TYR A 573 1.92 -8.51 -37.38
CA TYR A 573 2.02 -8.39 -35.93
C TYR A 573 1.91 -9.75 -35.28
N LYS A 574 2.86 -10.08 -34.41
CA LYS A 574 2.79 -11.25 -33.55
C LYS A 574 2.59 -10.78 -32.12
N VAL A 575 1.49 -11.21 -31.50
CA VAL A 575 1.21 -10.97 -30.08
C VAL A 575 1.47 -12.27 -29.33
N SER A 576 2.24 -12.19 -28.24
CA SER A 576 2.58 -13.36 -27.40
C SER A 576 2.36 -13.02 -25.93
N VAL A 577 1.56 -13.83 -25.26
CA VAL A 577 1.20 -13.69 -23.84
C VAL A 577 1.95 -14.74 -23.03
N ARG A 578 2.68 -14.31 -22.01
CA ARG A 578 3.43 -15.18 -21.09
C ARG A 578 3.14 -14.82 -19.64
N THR A 579 3.00 -15.81 -18.78
CA THR A 579 2.87 -15.58 -17.33
C THR A 579 4.19 -15.05 -16.75
N SER A 580 4.10 -14.04 -15.87
CA SER A 580 5.27 -13.50 -15.14
C SER A 580 5.17 -13.83 -13.66
N PHE A 581 5.85 -14.89 -13.21
CA PHE A 581 5.79 -15.34 -11.80
C PHE A 581 6.20 -14.26 -10.78
N PRO A 582 7.26 -13.45 -11.00
CA PRO A 582 7.57 -12.35 -10.09
C PRO A 582 6.42 -11.33 -9.98
N ARG A 583 5.82 -10.93 -11.11
CA ARG A 583 4.68 -9.99 -11.10
C ARG A 583 3.43 -10.59 -10.47
N VAL A 584 3.17 -11.89 -10.66
CA VAL A 584 2.09 -12.61 -9.97
C VAL A 584 2.30 -12.53 -8.46
N LEU A 585 3.53 -12.80 -7.98
CA LEU A 585 3.84 -12.71 -6.55
C LEU A 585 3.72 -11.27 -6.02
N GLY A 586 4.12 -10.27 -6.83
CA GLY A 586 3.88 -8.86 -6.55
C GLY A 586 2.40 -8.52 -6.42
N GLN A 587 1.54 -9.04 -7.30
CA GLN A 587 0.08 -8.88 -7.20
C GLN A 587 -0.51 -9.58 -5.97
N VAL A 588 -0.07 -10.80 -5.67
CA VAL A 588 -0.47 -11.52 -4.46
C VAL A 588 -0.17 -10.69 -3.21
N LEU A 589 1.04 -10.14 -3.08
CA LEU A 589 1.38 -9.29 -1.95
C LEU A 589 0.66 -7.94 -1.98
N ARG A 590 0.40 -7.36 -3.15
CA ARG A 590 -0.38 -6.11 -3.26
C ARG A 590 -1.81 -6.30 -2.73
N PHE A 591 -2.48 -7.41 -3.05
CA PHE A 591 -3.87 -7.64 -2.68
C PHE A 591 -4.04 -8.35 -1.33
N CYS A 592 -3.11 -9.22 -0.94
CA CYS A 592 -3.22 -10.08 0.25
C CYS A 592 -2.12 -9.83 1.29
N GLY A 593 -1.13 -8.99 0.99
CA GLY A 593 -0.08 -8.60 1.93
C GLY A 593 -0.59 -8.04 3.26
N PRO A 594 -1.68 -7.24 3.29
CA PRO A 594 -2.31 -6.80 4.55
C PRO A 594 -2.72 -7.93 5.50
N VAL A 595 -2.94 -9.15 5.00
CA VAL A 595 -3.31 -10.34 5.79
C VAL A 595 -2.08 -10.98 6.45
N LEU A 596 -0.89 -10.77 5.91
CA LEU A 596 0.34 -11.42 6.32
C LEU A 596 0.66 -11.27 7.84
N PRO A 597 0.43 -10.12 8.50
CA PRO A 597 0.59 -10.00 9.96
C PRO A 597 -0.23 -11.00 10.78
N VAL A 598 -1.40 -11.44 10.29
CA VAL A 598 -2.22 -12.47 10.96
C VAL A 598 -1.50 -13.81 10.97
N TYR A 599 -0.93 -14.22 9.84
CA TYR A 599 -0.17 -15.47 9.77
C TYR A 599 1.14 -15.43 10.57
N VAL A 600 1.77 -14.26 10.69
CA VAL A 600 2.90 -14.06 11.62
C VAL A 600 2.45 -14.27 13.06
N ALA A 601 1.33 -13.66 13.46
CA ALA A 601 0.76 -13.80 14.79
C ALA A 601 0.43 -15.26 15.11
N VAL A 602 -0.21 -15.96 14.17
CA VAL A 602 -0.53 -17.39 14.28
C VAL A 602 0.73 -18.24 14.41
N ALA A 603 1.77 -17.99 13.60
CA ALA A 603 3.02 -18.73 13.69
C ALA A 603 3.72 -18.52 15.04
N LEU A 604 3.79 -17.28 15.54
CA LEU A 604 4.36 -16.97 16.85
C LEU A 604 3.53 -17.56 18.00
N LEU A 605 2.20 -17.50 17.90
CA LEU A 605 1.28 -18.02 18.90
C LEU A 605 1.36 -19.55 19.00
N LEU A 606 1.35 -20.26 17.87
CA LEU A 606 1.55 -21.72 17.82
C LEU A 606 2.94 -22.12 18.30
N ALA A 607 3.98 -21.33 18.01
CA ALA A 607 5.31 -21.56 18.55
C ALA A 607 5.34 -21.44 20.09
N CYS A 608 4.64 -20.46 20.66
CA CYS A 608 4.45 -20.35 22.11
C CYS A 608 3.70 -21.57 22.67
N GLY A 609 2.61 -22.00 22.04
CA GLY A 609 1.88 -23.21 22.44
C GLY A 609 2.74 -24.48 22.38
N GLY A 610 3.59 -24.61 21.36
CA GLY A 610 4.56 -25.70 21.24
C GLY A 610 5.62 -25.68 22.34
N GLN A 611 6.08 -24.50 22.76
CA GLN A 611 6.97 -24.37 23.93
C GLN A 611 6.25 -24.77 25.22
N MET A 612 5.00 -24.36 25.43
CA MET A 612 4.21 -24.73 26.60
C MET A 612 4.01 -26.25 26.68
N SER A 613 3.67 -26.90 25.56
CA SER A 613 3.55 -28.36 25.49
C SER A 613 4.89 -29.07 25.77
N SER A 614 6.00 -28.48 25.32
CA SER A 614 7.36 -28.97 25.63
C SER A 614 7.67 -28.89 27.12
N VAL A 615 7.28 -27.79 27.79
CA VAL A 615 7.44 -27.63 29.25
C VAL A 615 6.60 -28.66 29.99
N VAL A 616 5.34 -28.88 29.60
CA VAL A 616 4.47 -29.91 30.22
C VAL A 616 5.05 -31.32 30.08
N ARG A 617 5.63 -31.65 28.93
CA ARG A 617 6.10 -33.02 28.65
C ARG A 617 7.52 -33.31 29.10
N MET A 618 8.42 -32.34 28.98
CA MET A 618 9.87 -32.52 29.17
C MET A 618 10.45 -31.61 30.25
N GLY A 619 9.64 -30.76 30.90
CA GLY A 619 10.09 -29.78 31.88
C GLY A 619 10.91 -28.62 31.31
N ARG A 620 11.14 -28.58 29.99
CA ARG A 620 12.01 -27.59 29.34
C ARG A 620 11.36 -26.95 28.10
N PRO A 621 11.56 -25.65 27.86
CA PRO A 621 11.05 -24.97 26.67
C PRO A 621 11.90 -25.31 25.44
N LEU A 622 11.24 -25.37 24.29
CA LEU A 622 11.94 -25.51 23.01
C LEU A 622 12.56 -24.17 22.59
N GLN A 623 13.69 -24.17 21.88
CA GLN A 623 14.21 -22.94 21.30
C GLN A 623 13.20 -22.33 20.31
N MET A 624 12.95 -21.02 20.39
CA MET A 624 11.89 -20.37 19.59
C MET A 624 12.01 -20.61 18.07
N SER A 625 13.22 -20.64 17.50
CA SER A 625 13.39 -20.93 16.05
C SER A 625 12.98 -22.35 15.69
N HIS A 626 13.24 -23.32 16.57
CA HIS A 626 12.76 -24.70 16.40
C HIS A 626 11.25 -24.80 16.65
N ALA A 627 10.70 -23.99 17.56
CA ALA A 627 9.26 -23.96 17.83
C ALA A 627 8.48 -23.42 16.62
N VAL A 628 8.92 -22.31 16.03
CA VAL A 628 8.36 -21.77 14.78
C VAL A 628 8.56 -22.75 13.61
N ALA A 629 9.73 -23.41 13.53
CA ALA A 629 9.94 -24.41 12.48
C ALA A 629 8.96 -25.59 12.56
N ARG A 630 8.56 -25.99 13.77
CA ARG A 630 7.57 -27.06 14.00
C ARG A 630 6.12 -26.58 13.90
N SER A 631 5.86 -25.28 13.99
CA SER A 631 4.50 -24.74 13.97
C SER A 631 3.90 -24.69 12.57
N LEU A 632 4.68 -24.83 11.49
CA LEU A 632 4.17 -24.84 10.12
C LEU A 632 3.38 -26.12 9.84
N GLN A 633 2.08 -26.10 10.15
CA GLN A 633 1.15 -27.21 9.96
C GLN A 633 -0.13 -26.67 9.30
N PRO A 634 -0.11 -26.32 8.00
CA PRO A 634 -1.26 -25.70 7.31
C PRO A 634 -2.52 -26.56 7.43
N HIS A 635 -2.40 -27.88 7.37
CA HIS A 635 -3.51 -28.81 7.55
C HIS A 635 -4.22 -28.72 8.92
N LYS A 636 -3.60 -28.16 9.98
CA LYS A 636 -4.27 -27.98 11.27
C LYS A 636 -5.00 -26.65 11.41
N VAL A 637 -4.64 -25.67 10.58
CA VAL A 637 -5.18 -24.31 10.65
C VAL A 637 -6.09 -24.04 9.47
N ASP A 638 -5.60 -24.20 8.24
CA ASP A 638 -6.34 -23.91 7.01
C ASP A 638 -7.48 -24.89 6.76
N LEU A 639 -7.29 -26.19 7.04
CA LEU A 639 -8.32 -27.20 6.77
C LEU A 639 -9.63 -26.96 7.57
N PRO A 640 -9.59 -26.70 8.90
CA PRO A 640 -10.80 -26.27 9.62
C PRO A 640 -11.45 -25.00 9.07
N VAL A 641 -10.65 -24.02 8.64
CA VAL A 641 -11.15 -22.77 8.04
C VAL A 641 -11.88 -23.05 6.73
N TYR A 642 -11.30 -23.89 5.87
CA TYR A 642 -11.93 -24.31 4.61
C TYR A 642 -13.22 -25.10 4.84
N LEU A 643 -13.24 -26.01 5.81
CA LEU A 643 -14.45 -26.76 6.19
C LEU A 643 -15.54 -25.82 6.70
N LEU A 644 -15.18 -24.81 7.50
CA LEU A 644 -16.13 -23.80 7.98
C LEU A 644 -16.71 -22.96 6.84
N HIS A 645 -15.87 -22.50 5.91
CA HIS A 645 -16.34 -21.80 4.70
C HIS A 645 -17.26 -22.68 3.85
N LEU A 646 -16.98 -23.99 3.74
CA LEU A 646 -17.83 -24.93 3.02
C LEU A 646 -19.19 -25.12 3.72
N LEU A 647 -19.20 -25.22 5.05
CA LEU A 647 -20.43 -25.33 5.84
C LEU A 647 -21.32 -24.10 5.70
N LEU A 648 -20.74 -22.90 5.71
CA LEU A 648 -21.47 -21.64 5.52
C LEU A 648 -22.06 -21.43 4.12
N ARG A 649 -21.74 -22.30 3.15
CA ARG A 649 -22.43 -22.31 1.85
C ARG A 649 -23.82 -22.95 1.93
N TYR A 650 -24.12 -23.69 3.00
CA TYR A 650 -25.43 -24.28 3.20
C TYR A 650 -26.32 -23.35 4.03
N SER A 651 -27.53 -23.09 3.53
CA SER A 651 -28.51 -22.17 4.14
C SER A 651 -28.81 -22.49 5.59
N TRP A 652 -29.06 -23.76 5.94
CA TRP A 652 -29.35 -24.17 7.32
C TRP A 652 -28.22 -23.81 8.31
N PHE A 653 -26.96 -23.89 7.86
CA PHE A 653 -25.82 -23.55 8.70
C PHE A 653 -25.64 -22.03 8.78
N GLN A 654 -25.89 -21.31 7.69
CA GLN A 654 -25.90 -19.85 7.66
C GLN A 654 -27.00 -19.26 8.57
N ASP A 655 -28.18 -19.86 8.59
CA ASP A 655 -29.30 -19.50 9.46
C ASP A 655 -28.95 -19.76 10.93
N GLY A 656 -28.35 -20.92 11.23
CA GLY A 656 -27.84 -21.22 12.57
C GLY A 656 -26.71 -20.26 13.01
N TRP A 657 -25.80 -19.93 12.10
CA TRP A 657 -24.70 -18.99 12.34
C TRP A 657 -25.20 -17.58 12.66
N SER A 658 -26.18 -17.09 11.89
CA SER A 658 -26.80 -15.78 12.09
C SER A 658 -27.67 -15.73 13.34
N ALA A 659 -28.40 -16.81 13.68
CA ALA A 659 -29.16 -16.91 14.92
C ALA A 659 -28.27 -16.81 16.17
N LEU A 660 -27.04 -17.32 16.10
CA LEU A 660 -26.02 -17.19 17.15
C LEU A 660 -25.37 -15.80 17.20
N HIS A 661 -25.79 -14.85 16.35
CA HIS A 661 -25.23 -13.51 16.23
C HIS A 661 -23.69 -13.51 16.02
N LEU A 662 -23.17 -14.54 15.35
CA LEU A 662 -21.74 -14.64 15.06
C LEU A 662 -21.36 -13.70 13.90
N PRO A 663 -20.18 -13.05 13.96
CA PRO A 663 -19.75 -12.15 12.91
C PRO A 663 -19.54 -12.89 11.59
N PRO A 664 -19.65 -12.21 10.44
CA PRO A 664 -19.27 -12.78 9.17
C PRO A 664 -17.78 -13.16 9.19
N LEU A 665 -17.42 -14.25 8.49
CA LEU A 665 -16.03 -14.65 8.33
C LEU A 665 -15.27 -13.61 7.51
N ASP A 666 -14.01 -13.41 7.86
CA ASP A 666 -13.10 -12.65 7.01
C ASP A 666 -12.67 -13.57 5.86
N ALA A 667 -13.33 -13.45 4.71
CA ALA A 667 -12.83 -14.08 3.50
C ALA A 667 -11.59 -13.31 3.01
N LEU A 668 -10.54 -14.04 2.57
CA LEU A 668 -9.54 -13.43 1.69
C LEU A 668 -10.30 -12.77 0.53
N PRO A 669 -9.93 -11.54 0.11
CA PRO A 669 -10.71 -10.76 -0.84
C PRO A 669 -11.14 -11.63 -2.02
N ALA A 670 -12.43 -11.97 -2.06
CA ALA A 670 -13.00 -12.62 -3.22
C ALA A 670 -12.94 -11.62 -4.37
N THR A 671 -12.64 -12.11 -5.56
CA THR A 671 -12.46 -11.36 -6.79
C THR A 671 -13.77 -10.76 -7.35
N SER A 672 -14.80 -10.58 -6.54
CA SER A 672 -16.04 -9.89 -6.95
C SER A 672 -16.36 -8.75 -5.98
N PRO A 673 -16.73 -7.55 -6.47
CA PRO A 673 -17.15 -6.44 -5.62
C PRO A 673 -18.48 -6.65 -4.89
N ASP A 674 -19.27 -7.69 -5.22
CA ASP A 674 -20.61 -7.85 -4.67
C ASP A 674 -20.80 -9.15 -3.87
N GLY A 675 -21.24 -8.99 -2.63
CA GLY A 675 -21.64 -10.05 -1.71
C GLY A 675 -23.06 -10.57 -1.97
N THR A 676 -23.56 -10.50 -3.20
CA THR A 676 -24.84 -11.13 -3.56
C THR A 676 -24.57 -12.53 -4.09
N THR A 677 -24.89 -13.50 -3.26
CA THR A 677 -25.07 -14.92 -3.61
C THR A 677 -25.93 -15.04 -4.86
N GLN A 678 -25.32 -15.36 -6.01
CA GLN A 678 -26.04 -15.92 -7.13
C GLN A 678 -25.74 -17.42 -7.20
N GLU A 679 -26.80 -18.20 -7.07
CA GLU A 679 -26.79 -19.65 -7.08
C GLU A 679 -26.30 -20.20 -8.43
N GLY A 680 -25.48 -21.25 -8.36
CA GLY A 680 -25.38 -22.24 -9.43
C GLY A 680 -24.30 -22.02 -10.49
N LEU A 681 -23.03 -22.27 -10.14
CA LEU A 681 -22.14 -23.21 -10.85
C LEU A 681 -20.79 -23.31 -10.10
N PRO A 682 -20.21 -24.50 -9.89
CA PRO A 682 -18.90 -24.62 -9.25
C PRO A 682 -17.81 -24.42 -10.31
N LEU A 683 -17.24 -23.22 -10.39
CA LEU A 683 -16.03 -23.01 -11.19
C LEU A 683 -14.78 -23.33 -10.36
N ASN A 684 -13.97 -24.25 -10.92
CA ASN A 684 -12.67 -24.70 -10.42
C ASN A 684 -11.70 -23.50 -10.32
N GLU A 685 -11.74 -22.79 -9.21
CA GLU A 685 -10.68 -21.86 -8.84
C GLU A 685 -9.79 -22.53 -7.78
N ASP A 686 -8.73 -23.19 -8.23
CA ASP A 686 -7.73 -23.81 -7.35
C ASP A 686 -6.83 -22.78 -6.65
N TRP A 687 -6.76 -21.56 -7.18
CA TRP A 687 -5.84 -20.52 -6.71
C TRP A 687 -6.16 -19.95 -5.31
N PRO A 688 -7.42 -19.64 -4.94
CA PRO A 688 -7.76 -19.29 -3.56
C PRO A 688 -7.34 -20.36 -2.53
N ARG A 689 -7.34 -21.64 -2.92
CA ARG A 689 -6.93 -22.77 -2.06
C ARG A 689 -5.42 -22.83 -1.84
N LEU A 690 -4.63 -22.35 -2.80
CA LEU A 690 -3.17 -22.28 -2.73
C LEU A 690 -2.66 -21.01 -2.03
N LEU A 691 -3.50 -19.97 -1.97
CA LEU A 691 -3.13 -18.67 -1.41
C LEU A 691 -2.97 -18.70 0.12
N SER A 692 -3.91 -19.29 0.87
CA SER A 692 -3.81 -19.38 2.35
C SER A 692 -2.54 -20.12 2.80
N PRO A 693 -2.22 -21.32 2.25
CA PRO A 693 -0.99 -22.02 2.60
C PRO A 693 0.28 -21.23 2.22
N LEU A 694 0.28 -20.53 1.07
CA LEU A 694 1.39 -19.68 0.67
C LEU A 694 1.61 -18.54 1.68
N LEU A 695 0.55 -17.80 2.04
CA LEU A 695 0.62 -16.72 3.03
C LEU A 695 1.05 -17.25 4.40
N TYR A 696 0.63 -18.44 4.78
CA TYR A 696 1.08 -19.07 6.03
C TYR A 696 2.58 -19.40 6.00
N VAL A 697 3.10 -19.95 4.89
CA VAL A 697 4.54 -20.19 4.73
C VAL A 697 5.33 -18.88 4.80
N LEU A 698 4.87 -17.83 4.12
CA LEU A 698 5.52 -16.51 4.13
C LEU A 698 5.47 -15.89 5.54
N GLY A 699 4.33 -15.96 6.24
CA GLY A 699 4.15 -15.47 7.60
C GLY A 699 5.04 -16.21 8.61
N ALA A 700 5.13 -17.55 8.49
CA ALA A 700 6.02 -18.37 9.30
C ALA A 700 7.50 -18.05 9.03
N ALA A 701 7.88 -17.76 7.77
CA ALA A 701 9.23 -17.31 7.43
C ALA A 701 9.56 -15.98 8.10
N MET A 702 8.64 -15.00 8.07
CA MET A 702 8.85 -13.73 8.78
C MET A 702 8.93 -13.92 10.31
N ALA A 703 8.11 -14.80 10.89
CA ALA A 703 8.20 -15.14 12.31
C ALA A 703 9.55 -15.80 12.66
N PHE A 704 10.04 -16.70 11.81
CA PHE A 704 11.32 -17.40 12.00
C PHE A 704 12.49 -16.42 11.95
N TRP A 705 12.61 -15.65 10.87
CA TRP A 705 13.70 -14.67 10.70
C TRP A 705 13.58 -13.50 11.68
N GLY A 706 12.36 -13.02 11.96
CA GLY A 706 12.10 -12.02 12.99
C GLY A 706 12.56 -12.49 14.38
N SER A 707 12.33 -13.75 14.73
CA SER A 707 12.83 -14.34 15.99
C SER A 707 14.36 -14.50 16.04
N VAL A 708 15.01 -14.65 14.89
CA VAL A 708 16.49 -14.66 14.80
C VAL A 708 17.02 -13.24 14.97
N LEU A 709 16.45 -12.28 14.26
CA LEU A 709 16.81 -10.86 14.33
C LEU A 709 16.60 -10.29 15.74
N LEU A 710 15.48 -10.60 16.40
CA LEU A 710 15.21 -10.17 17.77
C LEU A 710 16.29 -10.69 18.73
N ARG A 711 16.73 -11.94 18.59
CA ARG A 711 17.81 -12.50 19.41
C ARG A 711 19.16 -11.84 19.15
N LEU A 712 19.47 -11.56 17.89
CA LEU A 712 20.69 -10.82 17.53
C LEU A 712 20.67 -9.40 18.11
N PHE A 713 19.52 -8.71 18.00
CA PHE A 713 19.32 -7.38 18.56
C PHE A 713 19.47 -7.37 20.08
N LEU A 714 18.81 -8.30 20.79
CA LEU A 714 18.94 -8.45 22.25
C LEU A 714 20.37 -8.73 22.67
N ARG A 715 21.11 -9.55 21.90
CA ARG A 715 22.53 -9.81 22.13
C ARG A 715 23.36 -8.54 21.95
N LEU A 716 23.16 -7.78 20.88
CA LEU A 716 23.90 -6.54 20.66
C LEU A 716 23.60 -5.52 21.76
N LEU A 717 22.32 -5.31 22.06
CA LEU A 717 21.86 -4.35 23.06
C LEU A 717 22.36 -4.70 24.47
N SER A 718 22.39 -5.99 24.83
CA SER A 718 22.98 -6.44 26.10
C SER A 718 24.50 -6.31 26.16
N LEU A 719 25.23 -6.26 25.03
CA LEU A 719 26.66 -5.91 25.04
C LEU A 719 26.84 -4.42 25.34
N LEU A 720 26.03 -3.57 24.70
CA LEU A 720 26.07 -2.11 24.89
C LEU A 720 25.69 -1.70 26.31
N LEU A 721 24.72 -2.38 26.93
CA LEU A 721 24.25 -2.10 28.29
C LEU A 721 25.09 -2.75 29.40
N ALA A 722 25.96 -3.71 29.08
CA ALA A 722 26.76 -4.44 30.07
C ALA A 722 27.61 -3.55 30.99
N PRO A 723 28.24 -2.45 30.52
CA PRO A 723 29.01 -1.56 31.40
C PRO A 723 28.16 -0.78 32.41
N LEU A 724 26.87 -0.58 32.12
CA LEU A 724 25.97 0.27 32.91
C LEU A 724 25.23 -0.51 34.01
N HIS A 725 25.31 -1.84 34.03
CA HIS A 725 24.56 -2.69 34.95
C HIS A 725 25.46 -3.71 35.66
N ARG A 726 25.24 -3.89 36.97
CA ARG A 726 25.97 -4.89 37.76
C ARG A 726 25.55 -6.31 37.33
N PRO A 727 26.50 -7.22 37.04
CA PRO A 727 26.17 -8.61 36.72
C PRO A 727 25.53 -9.28 37.93
N SER A 728 24.43 -9.97 37.67
CA SER A 728 23.70 -10.79 38.64
C SER A 728 23.83 -12.25 38.25
N VAL A 729 23.85 -13.14 39.25
CA VAL A 729 23.95 -14.60 39.05
C VAL A 729 22.61 -15.29 39.33
N SER A 730 21.56 -14.53 39.66
CA SER A 730 20.25 -15.06 40.05
C SER A 730 19.28 -15.17 38.87
N ARG A 731 18.50 -16.25 38.86
CA ARG A 731 17.35 -16.49 37.99
C ARG A 731 16.24 -15.44 38.17
N ASP A 732 16.14 -14.84 39.35
CA ASP A 732 15.16 -13.78 39.68
C ASP A 732 15.59 -12.38 39.20
N CYS A 733 16.65 -12.28 38.41
CA CYS A 733 17.21 -11.01 37.95
C CYS A 733 16.26 -10.16 37.07
N GLY A 734 15.65 -9.12 37.62
CA GLY A 734 14.72 -8.26 36.89
C GLY A 734 13.26 -8.70 37.00
N THR A 735 12.93 -9.64 37.91
CA THR A 735 11.55 -9.82 38.36
C THR A 735 11.08 -8.59 39.14
N LEU A 736 9.78 -8.38 39.17
CA LEU A 736 9.13 -7.30 39.89
C LEU A 736 8.59 -7.83 41.22
N HIS A 737 8.83 -7.13 42.31
CA HIS A 737 8.21 -7.48 43.58
C HIS A 737 6.67 -7.37 43.47
N ARG A 738 5.93 -8.26 44.14
CA ARG A 738 4.45 -8.35 43.99
C ARG A 738 3.73 -7.03 44.32
N ARG A 739 4.20 -6.28 45.32
CA ARG A 739 3.68 -4.93 45.63
C ARG A 739 3.96 -3.93 44.50
N THR A 740 5.16 -3.96 43.91
CA THR A 740 5.55 -3.12 42.77
C THR A 740 4.73 -3.46 41.53
N GLN A 741 4.45 -4.73 41.29
CA GLN A 741 3.63 -5.20 40.18
C GLN A 741 2.18 -4.69 40.27
N LEU A 742 1.56 -4.79 41.45
CA LEU A 742 0.22 -4.23 41.70
C LEU A 742 0.19 -2.72 41.54
N LEU A 743 1.21 -2.01 42.04
CA LEU A 743 1.34 -0.57 41.88
C LEU A 743 1.51 -0.18 40.39
N LEU A 744 2.34 -0.89 39.63
CA LEU A 744 2.50 -0.67 38.20
C LEU A 744 1.19 -0.94 37.42
N ILE A 745 0.44 -2.00 37.76
CA ILE A 745 -0.88 -2.25 37.17
C ILE A 745 -1.82 -1.07 37.42
N LEU A 746 -1.89 -0.57 38.65
CA LEU A 746 -2.71 0.59 39.00
C LEU A 746 -2.26 1.85 38.24
N CYS A 747 -0.95 2.16 38.27
CA CYS A 747 -0.39 3.32 37.59
C CYS A 747 -0.62 3.29 36.08
N LEU A 748 -0.41 2.15 35.41
CA LEU A 748 -0.66 2.01 33.97
C LEU A 748 -2.15 2.04 33.65
N SER A 749 -3.02 1.52 34.52
CA SER A 749 -4.47 1.65 34.35
C SER A 749 -4.91 3.12 34.40
N VAL A 750 -4.40 3.88 35.38
CA VAL A 750 -4.66 5.33 35.48
C VAL A 750 -4.06 6.08 34.29
N LEU A 751 -2.83 5.74 33.90
CA LEU A 751 -2.14 6.36 32.78
C LEU A 751 -2.90 6.13 31.48
N GLY A 752 -3.30 4.90 31.17
CA GLY A 752 -4.03 4.62 29.94
C GLY A 752 -5.46 5.16 29.93
N TRP A 753 -6.11 5.29 31.10
CA TRP A 753 -7.40 5.98 31.22
C TRP A 753 -7.28 7.49 30.99
N ALA A 754 -6.25 8.12 31.56
CA ALA A 754 -6.02 9.56 31.45
C ALA A 754 -5.37 9.96 30.11
N SER A 755 -4.66 9.03 29.48
CA SER A 755 -4.00 9.19 28.18
C SER A 755 -4.47 8.10 27.21
N CYS A 756 -3.58 7.23 26.75
CA CYS A 756 -3.84 6.23 25.73
C CYS A 756 -3.42 4.82 26.22
N GLY A 757 -4.25 3.81 25.92
CA GLY A 757 -3.97 2.41 26.21
C GLY A 757 -2.74 1.89 25.48
N ALA A 758 -2.45 2.39 24.27
CA ALA A 758 -1.23 2.08 23.54
C ALA A 758 0.04 2.44 24.32
N LEU A 759 0.05 3.58 25.03
CA LEU A 759 1.18 3.98 25.88
C LEU A 759 1.42 2.94 27.00
N SER A 760 0.35 2.41 27.59
CA SER A 760 0.42 1.39 28.63
C SER A 760 1.01 0.08 28.09
N ILE A 761 0.56 -0.37 26.92
CA ILE A 761 1.11 -1.55 26.25
C ILE A 761 2.60 -1.35 25.93
N THR A 762 2.98 -0.21 25.36
CA THR A 762 4.38 0.09 25.03
C THR A 762 5.25 0.13 26.29
N ALA A 763 4.78 0.76 27.37
CA ALA A 763 5.51 0.80 28.65
C ALA A 763 5.70 -0.61 29.23
N THR A 764 4.64 -1.43 29.24
CA THR A 764 4.73 -2.83 29.69
C THR A 764 5.66 -3.67 28.82
N PHE A 765 5.64 -3.47 27.50
CA PHE A 765 6.58 -4.14 26.60
C PHE A 765 8.02 -3.77 26.89
N LEU A 766 8.33 -2.50 27.16
CA LEU A 766 9.68 -2.06 27.55
C LEU A 766 10.12 -2.68 28.88
N LEU A 767 9.23 -2.78 29.87
CA LEU A 767 9.51 -3.48 31.13
C LEU A 767 9.80 -4.99 30.91
N HIS A 768 9.03 -5.63 30.02
CA HIS A 768 9.26 -7.03 29.64
C HIS A 768 10.60 -7.20 28.90
N LEU A 769 10.91 -6.31 27.97
CA LEU A 769 12.19 -6.31 27.24
C LEU A 769 13.38 -6.10 28.18
N TYR A 770 13.21 -5.26 29.21
CA TYR A 770 14.21 -5.08 30.26
C TYR A 770 14.50 -6.39 31.01
N ARG A 771 13.47 -7.16 31.41
CA ARG A 771 13.64 -8.49 32.02
C ARG A 771 14.41 -9.44 31.08
N VAL A 772 14.10 -9.43 29.79
CA VAL A 772 14.79 -10.27 28.79
C VAL A 772 16.27 -9.88 28.68
N LEU A 773 16.57 -8.59 28.64
CA LEU A 773 17.95 -8.08 28.61
C LEU A 773 18.73 -8.48 29.87
N ARG A 774 18.10 -8.40 31.05
CA ARG A 774 18.68 -8.84 32.32
C ARG A 774 19.00 -10.34 32.34
N LEU A 775 18.09 -11.18 31.84
CA LEU A 775 18.33 -12.61 31.67
C LEU A 775 19.46 -12.89 30.66
N GLN A 776 19.50 -12.18 29.53
CA GLN A 776 20.54 -12.31 28.50
C GLN A 776 21.93 -11.91 29.01
N MET A 777 22.04 -10.89 29.85
CA MET A 777 23.30 -10.50 30.51
C MET A 777 23.73 -11.55 31.55
N THR A 778 22.78 -12.11 32.30
CA THR A 778 23.03 -13.16 33.31
C THR A 778 23.54 -14.45 32.66
N GLU A 779 22.88 -14.89 31.57
CA GLU A 779 23.30 -16.08 30.80
C GLU A 779 24.74 -15.96 30.29
N ARG A 780 25.13 -14.77 29.80
CA ARG A 780 26.49 -14.49 29.35
C ARG A 780 27.51 -14.49 30.48
N SER A 781 27.20 -13.78 31.56
CA SER A 781 28.09 -13.70 32.71
C SER A 781 28.35 -15.10 33.27
N LEU A 782 27.30 -15.91 33.39
CA LEU A 782 27.41 -17.27 33.89
C LEU A 782 28.12 -18.21 32.91
N SER A 783 27.85 -18.10 31.60
CA SER A 783 28.59 -18.84 30.56
C SER A 783 30.08 -18.51 30.57
N HIS A 784 30.43 -17.22 30.76
CA HIS A 784 31.82 -16.80 30.87
C HIS A 784 32.48 -17.30 32.16
N MET A 785 31.77 -17.28 33.29
CA MET A 785 32.28 -17.83 34.55
C MET A 785 32.52 -19.35 34.46
N LEU A 786 31.64 -20.09 33.81
CA LEU A 786 31.77 -21.54 33.61
C LEU A 786 32.91 -21.89 32.64
N ASN A 787 33.09 -21.11 31.55
CA ASN A 787 34.20 -21.30 30.61
C ASN A 787 35.59 -20.97 31.20
N LEU A 788 35.66 -20.32 32.37
CA LEU A 788 36.91 -20.01 33.08
C LEU A 788 37.29 -21.07 34.12
N VAL A 789 36.47 -22.11 34.33
CA VAL A 789 36.78 -23.20 35.27
C VAL A 789 37.70 -24.22 34.58
N PRO A 790 38.91 -24.51 35.10
CA PRO A 790 39.79 -25.51 34.50
C PRO A 790 39.27 -26.93 34.74
N GLU A 791 39.15 -27.74 33.67
CA GLU A 791 38.95 -29.19 33.77
C GLU A 791 40.14 -29.83 34.49
N LYS A 792 39.94 -30.29 35.72
CA LYS A 792 40.89 -31.19 36.39
C LYS A 792 40.62 -32.62 35.96
N GLN A 793 41.55 -33.19 35.20
CA GLN A 793 41.69 -34.62 34.97
C GLN A 793 41.70 -35.39 36.29
N THR A 794 40.87 -36.43 36.38
CA THR A 794 41.10 -37.56 37.28
C THR A 794 40.98 -38.84 36.47
N ASP A 795 42.13 -39.35 36.03
CA ASP A 795 42.34 -40.77 35.74
C ASP A 795 42.38 -41.53 37.08
N LYS A 796 41.58 -42.61 37.19
CA LYS A 796 41.99 -43.93 37.70
C LYS A 796 40.84 -44.95 37.67
N ASP A 797 41.05 -45.96 36.82
CA ASP A 797 40.63 -47.37 36.84
C ASP A 797 39.42 -47.85 37.67
N ASN A 798 38.48 -48.49 36.96
CA ASN A 798 38.27 -49.94 37.11
C ASN A 798 37.55 -50.50 35.87
N GLY A 799 38.17 -51.50 35.24
CA GLY A 799 37.73 -52.07 33.97
C GLY A 799 36.81 -53.27 34.07
N THR A 800 36.28 -53.68 32.90
CA THR A 800 36.11 -55.08 32.49
C THR A 800 36.16 -55.14 30.97
N GLY A 801 36.80 -56.20 30.45
CA GLY A 801 37.43 -56.27 29.12
C GLY A 801 36.52 -56.29 27.90
N ASN A 802 37.13 -56.07 26.72
CA ASN A 802 37.50 -57.22 25.89
C ASN A 802 38.69 -56.90 24.97
N LYS A 803 39.58 -57.88 24.80
CA LYS A 803 40.79 -57.86 23.95
C LYS A 803 40.42 -58.04 22.48
N GLU A 804 41.20 -57.46 21.58
CA GLU A 804 41.72 -58.18 20.42
C GLU A 804 43.04 -57.59 19.91
N ARG A 805 43.86 -58.46 19.31
CA ARG A 805 45.32 -58.42 19.13
C ARG A 805 45.71 -58.11 17.68
N GLY A 806 46.88 -57.49 17.50
CA GLY A 806 47.78 -57.64 16.34
C GLY A 806 49.05 -56.79 16.55
N THR A 807 50.19 -57.32 17.01
CA THR A 807 51.33 -57.91 16.25
C THR A 807 51.79 -57.05 15.06
N GLY A 808 53.04 -56.63 14.88
CA GLY A 808 54.33 -56.85 15.55
C GLY A 808 55.35 -55.92 14.85
N GLU A 809 56.31 -55.37 15.61
CA GLU A 809 57.74 -55.62 15.44
C GLU A 809 58.51 -54.59 14.60
N LYS A 810 59.75 -54.36 15.05
CA LYS A 810 60.61 -53.23 14.74
C LYS A 810 61.95 -53.82 14.31
N GLU A 811 62.33 -53.64 13.05
CA GLU A 811 63.70 -53.88 12.59
C GLU A 811 64.29 -52.65 11.90
N ARG A 812 65.61 -52.58 12.00
CA ARG A 812 66.49 -51.43 11.77
C ARG A 812 67.36 -51.76 10.56
N GLY A 813 67.45 -50.85 9.60
CA GLY A 813 68.33 -50.97 8.41
C GLY A 813 69.03 -49.66 8.10
N THR A 814 70.34 -49.75 7.89
CA THR A 814 71.39 -48.73 7.77
C THR A 814 71.64 -48.21 6.35
N GLY A 815 72.20 -46.98 6.21
CA GLY A 815 73.14 -46.63 5.12
C GLY A 815 72.86 -45.35 4.31
N GLU A 816 73.79 -44.39 4.38
CA GLU A 816 73.97 -43.15 3.56
C GLU A 816 74.16 -43.46 2.05
N LYS A 817 74.20 -42.58 1.02
CA LYS A 817 74.52 -41.13 0.77
C LYS A 817 74.13 -40.88 -0.72
N GLU A 818 73.71 -39.72 -1.21
CA GLU A 818 74.54 -38.60 -1.69
C GLU A 818 73.68 -37.38 -2.19
N ARG A 819 74.37 -36.22 -2.26
CA ARG A 819 74.01 -34.86 -2.78
C ARG A 819 73.52 -34.86 -4.25
N GLY A 820 72.86 -33.83 -4.82
CA GLY A 820 72.50 -32.46 -4.41
C GLY A 820 72.22 -31.58 -5.65
N THR A 821 71.64 -30.38 -5.46
CA THR A 821 71.87 -29.05 -6.12
C THR A 821 70.61 -28.17 -5.97
N GLY A 822 70.67 -26.99 -5.32
CA GLY A 822 70.87 -25.63 -5.88
C GLY A 822 69.49 -24.97 -6.14
N GLU A 823 69.11 -23.74 -5.77
CA GLU A 823 69.78 -22.49 -5.43
C GLU A 823 68.82 -21.53 -4.67
N LYS A 824 69.38 -20.41 -4.20
CA LYS A 824 68.75 -19.34 -3.42
C LYS A 824 68.84 -18.04 -4.24
N GLU A 825 67.73 -17.35 -4.47
CA GLU A 825 67.75 -15.98 -5.02
C GLU A 825 66.85 -15.00 -4.26
N ARG A 826 67.18 -13.72 -4.43
CA ARG A 826 66.82 -12.52 -3.68
C ARG A 826 66.33 -11.47 -4.70
N GLY A 827 65.26 -10.73 -4.42
CA GLY A 827 64.85 -9.53 -5.16
C GLY A 827 63.64 -8.86 -4.46
N THR A 828 63.74 -7.63 -3.93
CA THR A 828 63.67 -6.27 -4.54
C THR A 828 62.25 -5.81 -4.95
N GLY A 829 61.87 -4.59 -4.52
CA GLY A 829 60.69 -3.83 -4.96
C GLY A 829 59.98 -3.13 -3.78
N GLU A 830 60.41 -1.93 -3.37
CA GLU A 830 60.06 -0.58 -3.86
C GLU A 830 58.80 0.05 -3.26
N LYS A 831 58.92 1.36 -3.01
CA LYS A 831 58.01 2.24 -2.28
C LYS A 831 57.76 3.46 -3.17
N GLU A 832 56.56 3.59 -3.73
CA GLU A 832 56.02 4.86 -4.26
C GLU A 832 54.52 4.93 -3.94
N ARG A 833 54.05 5.87 -3.11
CA ARG A 833 53.74 7.30 -3.35
C ARG A 833 52.42 7.49 -4.11
N GLY A 834 51.33 7.63 -3.33
CA GLY A 834 50.05 8.15 -3.78
C GLY A 834 49.80 9.53 -3.19
N THR A 835 49.67 10.50 -4.08
CA THR A 835 49.43 11.94 -3.89
C THR A 835 48.05 12.23 -3.30
N GLY A 836 48.01 13.10 -2.28
CA GLY A 836 46.78 13.76 -1.82
C GLY A 836 47.02 15.25 -1.76
N GLU A 837 46.41 15.97 -2.72
CA GLU A 837 46.41 17.43 -2.80
C GLU A 837 45.71 18.05 -1.60
N LYS A 838 46.23 19.20 -1.18
CA LYS A 838 45.76 20.00 -0.06
C LYS A 838 45.32 21.36 -0.61
N GLU A 839 44.02 21.60 -0.69
CA GLU A 839 43.49 22.94 -0.92
C GLU A 839 43.25 23.70 0.41
N ARG A 840 43.65 24.98 0.39
CA ARG A 840 43.37 26.05 1.37
C ARG A 840 41.85 26.35 1.40
N GLY A 841 41.22 26.96 2.41
CA GLY A 841 41.58 27.67 3.63
C GLY A 841 40.25 28.16 4.28
N THR A 842 40.18 28.40 5.60
CA THR A 842 40.15 29.72 6.27
C THR A 842 39.99 29.40 7.77
N GLY A 843 40.87 29.84 8.69
CA GLY A 843 40.73 31.09 9.47
C GLY A 843 39.52 31.01 10.41
N GLU A 844 39.64 30.79 11.72
CA GLU A 844 40.06 31.81 12.70
C GLU A 844 40.77 31.23 13.93
N LYS A 845 41.56 32.08 14.57
CA LYS A 845 42.49 31.82 15.67
C LYS A 845 42.27 32.95 16.69
N GLU A 846 41.90 32.63 17.92
CA GLU A 846 42.08 33.56 19.05
C GLU A 846 42.96 32.93 20.14
N ARG A 847 43.96 33.72 20.55
CA ARG A 847 44.81 33.61 21.76
C ARG A 847 43.89 33.74 23.00
N GLY A 848 44.11 33.11 24.16
CA GLY A 848 45.32 32.61 24.79
C GLY A 848 45.65 33.46 26.02
N THR A 849 45.52 32.89 27.22
CA THR A 849 46.30 33.22 28.43
C THR A 849 46.37 31.95 29.27
N GLY A 850 47.58 31.47 29.52
CA GLY A 850 47.84 30.34 30.41
C GLY A 850 48.48 30.79 31.71
N GLU A 851 48.56 29.88 32.66
CA GLU A 851 49.73 29.72 33.52
C GLU A 851 49.79 28.30 34.08
N LYS A 852 51.00 27.91 34.43
CA LYS A 852 51.54 26.56 34.43
C LYS A 852 52.38 26.43 35.69
N GLU A 853 52.11 25.46 36.56
CA GLU A 853 53.13 25.00 37.52
C GLU A 853 53.07 23.48 37.74
N ARG A 854 54.26 22.89 37.88
CA ARG A 854 54.53 21.46 38.07
C ARG A 854 55.74 21.33 39.01
N GLY A 855 55.65 20.40 39.98
CA GLY A 855 56.75 19.91 40.83
C GLY A 855 56.61 20.37 42.28
N THR A 856 56.89 19.60 43.35
CA THR A 856 57.69 18.36 43.57
C THR A 856 57.48 17.88 45.03
N GLY A 857 57.58 16.55 45.29
CA GLY A 857 57.97 15.90 46.58
C GLY A 857 57.13 16.17 47.85
N GLU A 858 56.98 15.34 48.88
CA GLU A 858 57.62 14.11 49.37
C GLU A 858 56.64 13.31 50.27
N LYS A 859 57.05 12.08 50.62
CA LYS A 859 56.46 11.15 51.60
C LYS A 859 56.13 11.80 52.95
N GLU A 860 55.11 11.28 53.64
CA GLU A 860 55.22 10.78 55.03
C GLU A 860 54.12 9.74 55.35
N ARG A 861 54.38 8.93 56.38
CA ARG A 861 53.81 7.62 56.68
C ARG A 861 53.15 7.66 58.05
N GLY A 862 51.85 7.33 58.10
CA GLY A 862 51.19 6.59 59.20
C GLY A 862 50.87 7.32 60.51
N THR A 863 49.63 7.15 60.98
CA THR A 863 49.27 6.58 62.29
C THR A 863 47.76 6.30 62.27
N GLY A 864 47.36 5.11 62.73
CA GLY A 864 45.96 4.79 62.98
C GLY A 864 45.60 5.03 64.43
N GLU A 865 44.30 5.15 64.71
CA GLU A 865 43.72 4.77 66.00
C GLU A 865 42.25 4.37 65.83
N LYS A 866 41.79 3.54 66.76
CA LYS A 866 40.63 2.65 66.74
C LYS A 866 39.77 2.94 67.97
N GLU A 867 38.52 2.45 67.95
CA GLU A 867 37.56 2.16 69.05
C GLU A 867 36.22 2.89 68.82
N ARG A 868 35.01 2.39 69.13
CA ARG A 868 34.43 1.06 69.47
C ARG A 868 32.89 1.30 69.61
N GLY A 869 32.07 0.26 69.48
CA GLY A 869 30.62 0.30 69.80
C GLY A 869 29.90 -0.95 69.28
N THR A 870 29.90 -2.05 70.05
CA THR A 870 28.81 -2.53 70.94
C THR A 870 27.62 -3.17 70.20
N GLY A 871 27.52 -4.50 70.33
CA GLY A 871 26.30 -5.28 70.10
C GLY A 871 26.26 -6.38 71.16
N GLU A 872 25.30 -6.27 72.07
CA GLU A 872 25.02 -7.21 73.16
C GLU A 872 24.54 -8.58 72.65
N LYS A 873 24.75 -9.59 73.50
CA LYS A 873 24.34 -10.98 73.37
C LYS A 873 23.63 -11.35 74.69
N GLU A 874 22.69 -12.30 74.65
CA GLU A 874 22.28 -13.29 75.68
C GLU A 874 20.81 -13.71 75.40
N ARG A 875 20.29 -14.95 75.60
CA ARG A 875 20.77 -16.25 76.11
C ARG A 875 19.70 -17.34 75.86
N GLY A 876 20.14 -18.61 75.86
CA GLY A 876 19.46 -19.87 76.32
C GLY A 876 18.17 -20.33 75.61
N THR A 877 17.84 -21.62 75.45
CA THR A 877 18.25 -22.89 76.09
C THR A 877 17.95 -24.06 75.14
N GLY A 878 18.73 -25.14 75.25
CA GLY A 878 18.68 -26.31 74.36
C GLY A 878 17.76 -27.45 74.81
N ASN A 879 17.62 -28.42 73.91
CA ASN A 879 17.72 -29.86 74.20
C ASN A 879 18.14 -30.58 72.92
N SER A 880 19.28 -31.28 72.98
CA SER A 880 19.69 -32.32 72.03
C SER A 880 19.36 -33.66 72.65
N GLU A 881 18.72 -34.55 71.89
CA GLU A 881 19.00 -35.97 71.99
C GLU A 881 19.83 -36.40 70.77
N VAL A 882 20.79 -37.25 71.07
CA VAL A 882 21.97 -37.63 70.30
C VAL A 882 21.62 -38.81 69.38
N LEU A 883 22.09 -38.76 68.13
CA LEU A 883 22.59 -39.97 67.48
C LEU A 883 23.76 -39.62 66.55
N ASP A 884 24.79 -40.41 66.74
CA ASP A 884 26.18 -40.25 66.36
C ASP A 884 26.42 -40.43 64.85
N SER A 885 27.31 -39.61 64.26
CA SER A 885 28.27 -39.96 63.19
C SER A 885 28.88 -38.71 62.52
N LYS A 886 30.16 -38.47 62.77
CA LYS A 886 31.08 -37.73 61.87
C LYS A 886 31.81 -38.72 60.96
N PRO A 887 32.49 -38.28 59.88
CA PRO A 887 32.06 -37.37 58.82
C PRO A 887 32.24 -38.05 57.44
N LYS A 888 31.48 -37.66 56.41
CA LYS A 888 31.84 -37.96 55.01
C LYS A 888 32.05 -36.67 54.25
N GLU A 889 33.24 -36.59 53.66
CA GLU A 889 33.74 -35.54 52.78
C GLU A 889 32.72 -35.17 51.70
N CYS A 890 32.43 -33.87 51.59
CA CYS A 890 31.71 -33.32 50.44
C CYS A 890 32.68 -33.12 49.27
N ASN A 891 32.79 -34.13 48.40
CA ASN A 891 33.18 -33.90 47.01
C ASN A 891 31.93 -33.53 46.20
N GLY A 892 31.79 -32.27 45.78
CA GLY A 892 30.67 -31.84 44.94
C GLY A 892 30.55 -30.34 44.75
N ALA A 893 31.44 -29.73 43.97
CA ALA A 893 31.29 -28.35 43.50
C ALA A 893 31.75 -28.21 42.03
N PRO A 894 30.96 -28.75 41.08
CA PRO A 894 30.62 -27.98 39.87
C PRO A 894 29.13 -28.03 39.45
N LEU A 895 28.27 -28.84 40.08
CA LEU A 895 26.90 -29.10 39.59
C LEU A 895 25.87 -27.95 39.78
N LEU A 896 26.12 -27.03 40.71
CA LEU A 896 25.19 -25.93 41.02
C LEU A 896 25.24 -24.80 39.99
N SER A 897 26.36 -24.57 39.30
CA SER A 897 26.48 -23.51 38.29
C SER A 897 25.88 -23.91 36.93
N ASP A 898 26.02 -25.17 36.52
CA ASP A 898 25.46 -25.65 35.24
C ASP A 898 23.93 -25.77 35.26
N SER A 899 23.36 -26.21 36.40
CA SER A 899 21.91 -26.26 36.59
C SER A 899 21.27 -24.87 36.56
N VAL A 900 21.89 -23.89 37.24
CA VAL A 900 21.47 -22.48 37.20
C VAL A 900 21.64 -21.88 35.80
N LEU A 901 22.69 -22.24 35.04
CA LEU A 901 22.83 -21.81 33.64
C LEU A 901 21.66 -22.27 32.79
N GLN A 902 21.31 -23.54 32.94
CA GLN A 902 20.26 -24.16 32.14
C GLN A 902 18.90 -23.56 32.48
N ASP A 903 18.63 -23.31 33.75
CA ASP A 903 17.42 -22.62 34.22
C ASP A 903 17.28 -21.21 33.67
N VAL A 904 18.36 -20.41 33.71
CA VAL A 904 18.40 -19.06 33.13
C VAL A 904 18.20 -19.11 31.62
N ARG A 905 18.80 -20.09 30.94
CA ARG A 905 18.66 -20.29 29.50
C ARG A 905 17.22 -20.66 29.12
N ASP A 906 16.57 -21.51 29.91
CA ASP A 906 15.20 -21.93 29.70
C ASP A 906 14.23 -20.76 29.91
N ASP A 907 14.39 -19.97 30.99
CA ASP A 907 13.62 -18.74 31.21
C ASP A 907 13.84 -17.73 30.07
N LEU A 908 15.08 -17.54 29.63
CA LEU A 908 15.41 -16.65 28.52
C LEU A 908 14.71 -17.09 27.23
N GLN A 909 14.63 -18.40 26.93
CA GLN A 909 13.92 -18.89 25.74
C GLN A 909 12.42 -18.60 25.80
N LEU A 910 11.80 -18.75 26.97
CA LEU A 910 10.38 -18.43 27.17
C LEU A 910 10.12 -16.94 26.96
N HIS A 911 10.90 -16.08 27.64
CA HIS A 911 10.73 -14.63 27.60
C HIS A 911 11.04 -14.01 26.24
N VAL A 912 11.98 -14.58 25.48
CA VAL A 912 12.24 -14.17 24.09
C VAL A 912 11.03 -14.45 23.20
N SER A 913 10.36 -15.60 23.35
CA SER A 913 9.16 -15.93 22.58
C SER A 913 7.98 -15.03 22.93
N LEU A 914 7.75 -14.79 24.22
CA LEU A 914 6.74 -13.86 24.70
C LEU A 914 7.01 -12.45 24.16
N SER A 915 8.27 -12.00 24.18
CA SER A 915 8.65 -10.71 23.61
C SER A 915 8.39 -10.65 22.11
N ALA A 916 8.69 -11.71 21.35
CA ALA A 916 8.38 -11.78 19.92
C ALA A 916 6.87 -11.66 19.68
N LEU A 917 6.03 -12.36 20.45
CA LEU A 917 4.57 -12.25 20.33
C LEU A 917 4.05 -10.85 20.72
N LEU A 918 4.60 -10.25 21.79
CA LEU A 918 4.21 -8.92 22.28
C LEU A 918 4.63 -7.76 21.36
N THR A 919 5.56 -7.96 20.44
CA THR A 919 5.88 -6.95 19.42
C THR A 919 4.68 -6.63 18.53
N LEU A 920 3.81 -7.61 18.25
CA LEU A 920 2.68 -7.43 17.35
C LEU A 920 1.64 -6.44 17.90
N PRO A 921 1.14 -6.57 19.14
CA PRO A 921 0.26 -5.56 19.71
C PRO A 921 0.86 -4.15 19.80
N VAL A 922 2.16 -4.04 20.10
CA VAL A 922 2.84 -2.74 20.12
C VAL A 922 2.83 -2.10 18.73
N MET A 923 3.11 -2.88 17.69
CA MET A 923 3.09 -2.40 16.30
C MET A 923 1.67 -2.03 15.83
N LEU A 924 0.66 -2.82 16.17
CA LEU A 924 -0.73 -2.57 15.80
C LEU A 924 -1.32 -1.33 16.52
N CYS A 925 -0.91 -1.07 17.76
CA CYS A 925 -1.38 0.09 18.53
C CYS A 925 -0.53 1.37 18.32
N ALA A 926 0.59 1.30 17.58
CA ALA A 926 1.48 2.43 17.36
C ALA A 926 0.79 3.67 16.74
N PRO A 927 -0.15 3.55 15.77
CA PRO A 927 -0.85 4.72 15.25
C PRO A 927 -1.63 5.51 16.30
N SER A 928 -2.27 4.81 17.26
CA SER A 928 -2.95 5.47 18.38
C SER A 928 -1.94 6.26 19.22
N LEU A 929 -0.82 5.63 19.61
CA LEU A 929 0.23 6.33 20.36
C LEU A 929 0.76 7.60 19.64
N ILE A 930 0.98 7.52 18.33
CA ILE A 930 1.46 8.66 17.52
C ILE A 930 0.39 9.77 17.47
N HIS A 931 -0.88 9.42 17.27
CA HIS A 931 -1.97 10.40 17.26
C HIS A 931 -2.02 11.20 18.58
N TRP A 932 -2.01 10.48 19.69
CA TRP A 932 -2.11 11.06 21.02
C TRP A 932 -0.92 11.94 21.38
N THR A 933 0.30 11.46 21.13
CA THR A 933 1.52 12.23 21.38
C THR A 933 1.56 13.56 20.62
N ARG A 934 1.09 13.60 19.37
CA ARG A 934 1.00 14.83 18.57
C ARG A 934 -0.07 15.81 19.07
N ASN A 935 -1.17 15.31 19.63
CA ASN A 935 -2.33 16.12 20.03
C ASN A 935 -2.35 16.52 21.51
N LEU A 936 -1.36 16.08 22.31
CA LEU A 936 -1.17 16.53 23.70
C LEU A 936 -1.17 18.05 23.84
N ARG A 937 -0.51 18.77 22.92
CA ARG A 937 -0.40 20.25 22.96
C ARG A 937 -1.73 20.99 22.77
N TYR A 938 -2.74 20.32 22.21
CA TYR A 938 -4.04 20.92 21.91
C TYR A 938 -5.14 20.52 22.90
N SER A 939 -4.85 19.57 23.79
CA SER A 939 -5.84 18.93 24.65
C SER A 939 -5.71 19.45 26.08
N VAL A 940 -6.46 20.50 26.41
CA VAL A 940 -6.31 21.23 27.68
C VAL A 940 -7.09 20.58 28.86
N ALA A 941 -8.02 19.65 28.61
CA ALA A 941 -8.87 19.08 29.68
C ALA A 941 -9.25 17.59 29.57
N ARG A 942 -9.43 17.04 28.37
CA ARG A 942 -9.75 15.61 28.17
C ARG A 942 -9.46 15.21 26.73
N LEU A 943 -8.70 14.15 26.54
CA LEU A 943 -8.47 13.55 25.23
C LEU A 943 -9.64 12.61 24.88
N ASP A 944 -9.83 12.31 23.59
CA ASP A 944 -10.89 11.40 23.13
C ASP A 944 -10.73 9.99 23.72
N PRO A 945 -11.75 9.14 23.80
CA PRO A 945 -11.54 7.75 24.22
C PRO A 945 -10.66 6.99 23.22
N ASP A 946 -9.61 6.31 23.69
CA ASP A 946 -8.74 5.48 22.86
C ASP A 946 -9.47 4.20 22.41
N PRO A 947 -9.62 3.93 21.09
CA PRO A 947 -10.22 2.68 20.61
C PRO A 947 -9.41 1.45 21.04
N CYS A 948 -8.13 1.59 21.38
CA CYS A 948 -7.31 0.50 21.88
C CYS A 948 -7.60 0.14 23.35
N TRP A 949 -8.30 1.00 24.08
CA TRP A 949 -8.49 0.86 25.53
C TRP A 949 -9.09 -0.50 25.95
N PRO A 950 -10.21 -1.00 25.35
CA PRO A 950 -10.87 -2.21 25.84
C PRO A 950 -10.01 -3.48 25.79
N HIS A 951 -9.08 -3.58 24.84
CA HIS A 951 -8.18 -4.73 24.72
C HIS A 951 -6.79 -4.47 25.33
N SER A 952 -6.38 -3.21 25.47
CA SER A 952 -5.09 -2.88 26.09
C SER A 952 -5.02 -3.32 27.56
N VAL A 953 -6.11 -3.18 28.31
CA VAL A 953 -6.17 -3.51 29.75
C VAL A 953 -5.85 -4.97 30.05
N PRO A 954 -6.59 -5.97 29.53
CA PRO A 954 -6.27 -7.37 29.80
C PRO A 954 -4.86 -7.74 29.30
N LEU A 955 -4.42 -7.14 28.18
CA LEU A 955 -3.11 -7.42 27.59
C LEU A 955 -1.96 -6.94 28.47
N PHE A 956 -1.96 -5.68 28.92
CA PHE A 956 -0.85 -5.16 29.73
C PHE A 956 -0.85 -5.78 31.13
N ILE A 957 -2.03 -6.10 31.70
CA ILE A 957 -2.12 -6.81 32.98
C ILE A 957 -1.50 -8.21 32.85
N ALA A 958 -1.91 -9.00 31.85
CA ALA A 958 -1.34 -10.32 31.62
C ALA A 958 0.17 -10.24 31.37
N SER A 959 0.61 -9.28 30.56
CA SER A 959 2.04 -9.09 30.24
C SER A 959 2.86 -8.72 31.48
N LEU A 960 2.35 -7.85 32.37
CA LEU A 960 3.00 -7.55 33.65
C LEU A 960 3.07 -8.76 34.57
N LEU A 961 2.01 -9.58 34.62
CA LEU A 961 2.00 -10.83 35.38
C LEU A 961 3.06 -11.81 34.88
N LEU A 962 3.20 -11.93 33.56
CA LEU A 962 4.16 -12.82 32.91
C LEU A 962 5.63 -12.45 33.14
N ILE A 963 5.98 -11.19 33.47
CA ILE A 963 7.37 -10.78 33.75
C ILE A 963 8.00 -11.64 34.86
N ASN A 964 7.22 -12.01 35.88
CA ASN A 964 7.66 -12.82 37.01
C ASN A 964 7.64 -14.32 36.72
N CYS A 965 7.19 -14.71 35.53
CA CYS A 965 7.02 -16.10 35.19
C CYS A 965 8.35 -16.79 34.91
N ASN A 966 8.49 -18.01 35.40
CA ASN A 966 9.65 -18.86 35.14
C ASN A 966 9.21 -20.26 34.69
N THR A 967 10.10 -20.99 34.01
CA THR A 967 9.78 -22.31 33.45
C THR A 967 9.50 -23.36 34.52
N LEU A 968 10.04 -23.19 35.73
CA LEU A 968 9.85 -24.10 36.85
C LEU A 968 8.45 -23.96 37.46
N THR A 969 7.95 -22.75 37.67
CA THR A 969 6.56 -22.51 38.12
C THR A 969 5.56 -23.03 37.10
N LEU A 970 5.87 -22.86 35.81
CA LEU A 970 5.02 -23.37 34.74
C LEU A 970 4.98 -24.91 34.68
N SER A 971 6.10 -25.60 34.89
CA SER A 971 6.12 -27.06 34.82
C SER A 971 5.27 -27.74 35.89
N TYR A 972 5.06 -27.09 37.04
CA TYR A 972 4.19 -27.58 38.13
C TYR A 972 2.73 -27.10 38.04
N SER A 973 2.40 -26.19 37.13
CA SER A 973 1.05 -25.64 37.02
C SER A 973 0.03 -26.66 36.51
N LYS A 974 -1.11 -26.76 37.22
CA LYS A 974 -2.22 -27.64 36.84
C LYS A 974 -3.01 -27.13 35.63
N THR A 975 -2.98 -25.83 35.37
CA THR A 975 -3.76 -25.21 34.28
C THR A 975 -2.98 -25.13 32.97
N LEU A 976 -1.65 -25.26 33.01
CA LEU A 976 -0.79 -25.20 31.82
C LEU A 976 -1.18 -26.19 30.69
N PRO A 977 -1.54 -27.47 30.98
CA PRO A 977 -1.98 -28.40 29.93
C PRO A 977 -3.23 -27.91 29.19
N ILE A 978 -4.19 -27.33 29.90
CA ILE A 978 -5.42 -26.77 29.32
C ILE A 978 -5.07 -25.57 28.44
N THR A 979 -4.28 -24.64 28.98
CA THR A 979 -3.84 -23.45 28.24
C THR A 979 -3.09 -23.83 26.97
N SER A 980 -2.22 -24.84 27.02
CA SER A 980 -1.47 -25.28 25.82
C SER A 980 -2.37 -25.81 24.71
N ARG A 981 -3.51 -26.43 25.05
CA ARG A 981 -4.49 -26.95 24.08
C ARG A 981 -5.37 -25.85 23.49
N LEU A 982 -5.58 -24.75 24.22
CA LEU A 982 -6.38 -23.60 23.78
C LEU A 982 -5.73 -22.81 22.63
N VAL A 983 -4.41 -22.88 22.48
CA VAL A 983 -3.65 -22.11 21.48
C VAL A 983 -4.07 -22.44 20.03
N LEU A 984 -4.32 -23.72 19.72
CA LEU A 984 -4.71 -24.15 18.38
C LEU A 984 -6.08 -23.61 17.95
N PRO A 985 -7.19 -23.78 18.72
CA PRO A 985 -8.48 -23.22 18.34
C PRO A 985 -8.47 -21.69 18.28
N LEU A 986 -7.70 -21.01 19.14
CA LEU A 986 -7.50 -19.55 19.03
C LEU A 986 -6.79 -19.17 17.73
N SER A 987 -5.82 -19.97 17.28
CA SER A 987 -5.10 -19.74 16.03
C SER A 987 -6.01 -19.94 14.81
N VAL A 988 -6.86 -20.97 14.82
CA VAL A 988 -7.89 -21.18 13.79
C VAL A 988 -8.84 -19.98 13.75
N ALA A 989 -9.40 -19.59 14.90
CA ALA A 989 -10.30 -18.43 14.99
C ALA A 989 -9.62 -17.12 14.53
N MET A 990 -8.33 -16.94 14.83
CA MET A 990 -7.60 -15.75 14.39
C MET A 990 -7.49 -15.66 12.86
N VAL A 991 -7.17 -16.77 12.17
CA VAL A 991 -7.17 -16.83 10.69
C VAL A 991 -8.58 -16.64 10.12
N THR A 992 -9.61 -17.11 10.82
CA THR A 992 -11.00 -16.97 10.38
C THR A 992 -11.54 -15.54 10.46
N PHE A 993 -11.14 -14.77 11.48
CA PHE A 993 -11.82 -13.51 11.83
C PHE A 993 -10.93 -12.27 11.82
N SER A 994 -9.63 -12.38 11.56
CA SER A 994 -8.70 -11.24 11.58
C SER A 994 -8.10 -10.81 10.23
N PRO A 995 -8.13 -11.58 9.11
CA PRO A 995 -7.55 -11.17 7.84
C PRO A 995 -7.91 -9.77 7.33
N LEU A 996 -9.18 -9.35 7.49
CA LEU A 996 -9.66 -8.04 7.08
C LEU A 996 -9.76 -7.06 8.27
N HIS A 997 -9.64 -7.57 9.50
CA HIS A 997 -9.84 -6.85 10.75
C HIS A 997 -8.65 -7.02 11.70
N LEU A 998 -7.50 -6.43 11.34
CA LEU A 998 -6.22 -6.62 12.04
C LEU A 998 -6.26 -6.28 13.54
N TYR A 999 -7.11 -5.34 13.96
CA TYR A 999 -7.28 -5.03 15.39
C TYR A 999 -7.71 -6.24 16.24
N ARG A 1000 -8.39 -7.23 15.65
CA ARG A 1000 -8.83 -8.47 16.32
C ARG A 1000 -7.65 -9.35 16.74
N VAL A 1001 -6.49 -9.23 16.11
CA VAL A 1001 -5.27 -9.95 16.50
C VAL A 1001 -4.93 -9.67 17.97
N ASN A 1002 -5.09 -8.44 18.45
CA ASN A 1002 -4.84 -8.08 19.85
C ASN A 1002 -5.78 -8.82 20.82
N TYR A 1003 -7.03 -9.06 20.44
CA TYR A 1003 -7.99 -9.81 21.25
C TYR A 1003 -7.59 -11.27 21.38
N PHE A 1004 -7.20 -11.91 20.27
CA PHE A 1004 -6.77 -13.31 20.29
C PHE A 1004 -5.43 -13.50 21.02
N VAL A 1005 -4.48 -12.57 20.86
CA VAL A 1005 -3.23 -12.57 21.66
C VAL A 1005 -3.54 -12.42 23.15
N SER A 1006 -4.43 -11.50 23.52
CA SER A 1006 -4.86 -11.33 24.92
C SER A 1006 -5.54 -12.59 25.47
N ALA A 1007 -6.43 -13.21 24.68
CA ALA A 1007 -7.13 -14.44 25.05
C ALA A 1007 -6.18 -15.64 25.25
N ALA A 1008 -5.01 -15.63 24.63
CA ALA A 1008 -3.97 -16.63 24.86
C ALA A 1008 -3.07 -16.30 26.06
N LEU A 1009 -2.71 -15.03 26.25
CA LEU A 1009 -1.79 -14.60 27.31
C LEU A 1009 -2.43 -14.57 28.69
N VAL A 1010 -3.73 -14.26 28.81
CA VAL A 1010 -4.43 -14.22 30.10
C VAL A 1010 -4.42 -15.60 30.80
N PRO A 1011 -4.83 -16.72 30.15
CA PRO A 1011 -4.75 -18.04 30.79
C PRO A 1011 -3.31 -18.50 31.05
N LEU A 1012 -2.34 -18.07 30.24
CA LEU A 1012 -0.92 -18.33 30.51
C LEU A 1012 -0.46 -17.59 31.77
N ALA A 1013 -0.86 -16.33 31.96
CA ALA A 1013 -0.56 -15.57 33.17
C ALA A 1013 -1.18 -16.23 34.41
N VAL A 1014 -2.43 -16.72 34.30
CA VAL A 1014 -3.08 -17.50 35.36
C VAL A 1014 -2.31 -18.78 35.68
N SER A 1015 -1.84 -19.50 34.65
CA SER A 1015 -1.02 -20.72 34.82
C SER A 1015 0.35 -20.45 35.44
N CYS A 1016 0.78 -19.20 35.52
CA CYS A 1016 2.00 -18.86 36.21
C CYS A 1016 1.76 -18.50 37.69
N LEU A 1017 0.52 -18.21 38.07
CA LEU A 1017 0.11 -17.89 39.43
C LEU A 1017 -0.37 -19.12 40.21
N PHE A 1018 -0.90 -20.14 39.51
CA PHE A 1018 -1.48 -21.38 40.04
C PHE A 1018 -0.90 -22.60 39.33
#